data_AF-A0A957QI26-F1
#
_entry.id   AF-A0A957QI26-F1
#
_cell.length_a   1.000
_cell.length_b   1.000
_cell.length_c   1.000
_cell.angle_alpha   90.00
_cell.angle_beta   90.00
_cell.angle_gamma   90.00
#
_symmetry.space_group_name_H-M   'P 1'
#
loop_
_entity.id
_entity.type
_entity.pdbx_description
1 polymer ?
#
loop_
_entity_poly.entity_id
_entity_poly.type
_entity_poly.pdbx_seq_one_letter_code
_entity_poly.pdbx_strand_id
1 'polypeptide(L)'
;DRFTFWASITQLPLMGEFSKSLFHGRLKRYTIEQFGRSTWRGVQIFFVVGFIVSSIWVANLTRFRKFQPAPIDPDPIVEFMDKDQHWRWRYLTLGFGDQVAWLGAQMTANSVDGNYHSARRLPEMTTTPVERLEGAKFRGIPGIGSLQQFLAVPDKYNLKFIFSNDQFYDPLLYFYGWHRLVRLGNGIMVWERDGIPPLPEVLPRKEIPLYQRIMWGTVPMGALMAGLLVLTHEFWAWRLAALLEFLGVTGLIRRVDRWLVPRLPQTPRGLFYKSWAWLDEIMWNWSQLPREDANQLVKWQVWYDWLRAFPRPRPAPPTAHAVRAAILLSIVFVSVVALAVDVQRRVRDPIGQVEAYYDDLDFRRMQAAYDRLDPESRPSFDQYLLELSVLNGLVASYGKLDSIRVSVVAEEEQRMVVDAELTLVTALSYYTDTNRLELVKRDDTWYIVPEEGELAIPPDQFYRRGTVAWHSAGRRRVTTETTAFADVLDRPEIQILSSRLVYVDGRYHIVGELINIDVDPADLTVRGILFDNMGEEITWYNASLGIIHKLLPKEVTPFRITFEGVAGAAIADMNTAGEFDPAAFSPAPIDREVAEFQVYSTALVTTHDLNRDVTAQDIQVVADGAGGYALTGRLLNTGTQEATIPHVFVTYYDENDRVVWVDDYFLEGAVRTQRLQPFTLALTPATAVELLLDEGGNYANVLANEIRFDADWLERLPVPPELGYASVRVSVHYFVLTQ
;
A
#
# COMPACT_ATOMS: atom_id res chain seq x y z
N ASP A 1 8.08 -15.36 -3.97
CA ASP A 1 9.54 -15.60 -4.11
C ASP A 1 10.04 -17.00 -3.79
N ARG A 2 9.93 -17.51 -2.55
CA ARG A 2 10.48 -18.84 -2.20
C ARG A 2 9.91 -19.98 -3.04
N PHE A 3 8.59 -19.95 -3.29
CA PHE A 3 7.92 -20.94 -4.13
C PHE A 3 8.39 -20.86 -5.59
N THR A 4 8.54 -19.65 -6.14
CA THR A 4 9.04 -19.43 -7.49
C THR A 4 10.47 -19.94 -7.63
N PHE A 5 11.34 -19.63 -6.67
CA PHE A 5 12.73 -20.12 -6.64
C PHE A 5 12.80 -21.65 -6.62
N TRP A 6 12.07 -22.29 -5.71
CA TRP A 6 12.02 -23.75 -5.64
C TRP A 6 11.37 -24.38 -6.88
N ALA A 7 10.33 -23.76 -7.45
CA ALA A 7 9.72 -24.19 -8.71
C ALA A 7 10.71 -24.11 -9.88
N SER A 8 11.51 -23.04 -9.97
CA SER A 8 12.56 -22.94 -10.98
C SER A 8 13.62 -24.03 -10.80
N ILE A 9 14.05 -24.31 -9.56
CA ILE A 9 15.00 -25.40 -9.27
C ILE A 9 14.42 -26.76 -9.65
N THR A 10 13.16 -27.04 -9.28
CA THR A 10 12.52 -28.33 -9.57
C THR A 10 12.23 -28.53 -11.06
N GLN A 11 12.18 -27.45 -11.85
CA GLN A 11 12.08 -27.52 -13.32
C GLN A 11 13.41 -27.78 -14.02
N LEU A 12 14.56 -27.55 -13.37
CA LEU A 12 15.89 -27.74 -14.00
C LEU A 12 16.10 -29.15 -14.59
N PRO A 13 15.71 -30.26 -13.93
CA PRO A 13 15.82 -31.60 -14.50
C PRO A 13 15.01 -31.78 -15.79
N LEU A 14 13.81 -31.18 -15.86
CA LEU A 14 12.96 -31.23 -17.07
C LEU A 14 13.60 -30.44 -18.21
N MET A 15 14.16 -29.26 -17.91
CA MET A 15 14.91 -28.46 -18.89
C MET A 15 16.19 -29.17 -19.36
N GLY A 16 16.86 -29.87 -18.44
CA GLY A 16 18.02 -30.72 -18.74
C GLY A 16 17.67 -31.87 -19.68
N GLU A 17 16.55 -32.57 -19.43
CA GLU A 17 16.07 -33.64 -20.32
C GLU A 17 15.62 -33.11 -21.69
N PHE A 18 14.95 -31.96 -21.74
CA PHE A 18 14.63 -31.27 -22.99
C PHE A 18 15.90 -30.98 -23.80
N SER A 19 16.91 -30.39 -23.15
CA SER A 19 18.20 -30.09 -23.76
C SER A 19 18.89 -31.36 -24.26
N LYS A 20 19.01 -32.39 -23.42
CA LYS A 20 19.57 -33.70 -23.80
C LYS A 20 18.84 -34.31 -25.01
N SER A 21 17.50 -34.27 -25.01
CA SER A 21 16.68 -34.78 -26.11
C SER A 21 16.89 -33.98 -27.42
N LEU A 22 17.06 -32.65 -27.33
CA LEU A 22 17.33 -31.78 -28.47
C LEU A 22 18.75 -31.96 -29.04
N PHE A 23 19.75 -32.21 -28.20
CA PHE A 23 21.16 -32.37 -28.62
C PHE A 23 21.53 -33.81 -29.02
N HIS A 24 20.96 -34.81 -28.37
CA HIS A 24 21.37 -36.22 -28.49
C HIS A 24 20.22 -37.22 -28.60
N GLY A 25 19.02 -36.90 -28.12
CA GLY A 25 17.90 -37.85 -28.03
C GLY A 25 16.84 -37.75 -29.13
N ARG A 26 15.57 -37.93 -28.75
CA ARG A 26 14.44 -38.09 -29.69
C ARG A 26 14.12 -36.83 -30.47
N LEU A 27 14.18 -35.65 -29.85
CA LEU A 27 13.89 -34.38 -30.53
C LEU A 27 14.89 -34.12 -31.65
N LYS A 28 16.17 -34.44 -31.46
CA LYS A 28 17.17 -34.41 -32.54
C LYS A 28 16.73 -35.28 -33.72
N ARG A 29 16.44 -36.56 -33.45
CA ARG A 29 16.09 -37.52 -34.49
C ARG A 29 14.86 -37.07 -35.26
N TYR A 30 13.80 -36.70 -34.54
CA TYR A 30 12.56 -36.19 -35.12
C TYR A 30 12.81 -34.94 -35.99
N THR A 31 13.53 -33.95 -35.47
CA THR A 31 13.77 -32.69 -36.20
C THR A 31 14.60 -32.94 -37.46
N ILE A 32 15.59 -33.82 -37.42
CA ILE A 32 16.40 -34.19 -38.59
C ILE A 32 15.58 -34.97 -39.61
N GLU A 33 14.80 -35.97 -39.17
CA GLU A 33 13.97 -36.80 -40.05
C GLU A 33 12.86 -36.00 -40.75
N GLN A 34 12.30 -35.01 -40.06
CA GLN A 34 11.14 -34.26 -40.55
C GLN A 34 11.50 -32.93 -41.22
N PHE A 35 12.56 -32.24 -40.78
CA PHE A 35 12.92 -30.87 -41.22
C PHE A 35 14.38 -30.72 -41.68
N GLY A 36 15.18 -31.79 -41.61
CA GLY A 36 16.58 -31.79 -42.04
C GLY A 36 17.56 -31.25 -41.01
N ARG A 37 18.85 -31.44 -41.28
CA ARG A 37 19.96 -31.13 -40.35
C ARG A 37 20.18 -29.63 -40.14
N SER A 38 19.95 -28.81 -41.17
CA SER A 38 20.10 -27.35 -41.09
C SER A 38 19.07 -26.74 -40.15
N THR A 39 17.80 -27.17 -40.24
CA THR A 39 16.73 -26.71 -39.35
C THR A 39 16.99 -27.11 -37.91
N TRP A 40 17.45 -28.33 -37.65
CA TRP A 40 17.84 -28.77 -36.31
C TRP A 40 18.93 -27.88 -35.69
N ARG A 41 19.98 -27.55 -36.44
CA ARG A 41 21.01 -26.60 -35.98
C ARG A 41 20.45 -25.19 -35.78
N GLY A 42 19.56 -24.74 -36.66
CA GLY A 42 18.87 -23.46 -36.53
C GLY A 42 18.06 -23.37 -35.24
N VAL A 43 17.32 -24.43 -34.88
CA VAL A 43 16.57 -24.53 -33.62
C VAL A 43 17.50 -24.49 -32.40
N GLN A 44 18.64 -25.19 -32.44
CA GLN A 44 19.63 -25.13 -31.36
C GLN A 44 20.19 -23.72 -31.18
N ILE A 45 20.59 -23.07 -32.28
CA ILE A 45 21.08 -21.69 -32.25
C ILE A 45 19.99 -20.76 -31.72
N PHE A 46 18.75 -20.90 -32.19
CA PHE A 46 17.62 -20.10 -31.73
C PHE A 46 17.42 -20.22 -30.21
N PHE A 47 17.43 -21.44 -29.65
CA PHE A 47 17.30 -21.60 -28.21
C PHE A 47 18.49 -21.01 -27.45
N VAL A 48 19.73 -21.26 -27.90
CA VAL A 48 20.93 -20.71 -27.26
C VAL A 48 20.90 -19.18 -27.28
N VAL A 49 20.65 -18.57 -28.44
CA VAL A 49 20.53 -17.12 -28.60
C VAL A 49 19.36 -16.60 -27.79
N GLY A 50 18.20 -17.26 -27.84
CA GLY A 50 17.01 -16.90 -27.07
C GLY A 50 17.25 -16.92 -25.56
N PHE A 51 17.97 -17.91 -25.04
CA PHE A 51 18.39 -17.98 -23.64
C PHE A 51 19.35 -16.85 -23.28
N ILE A 52 20.33 -16.54 -24.14
CA ILE A 52 21.27 -15.44 -23.93
C ILE A 52 20.52 -14.10 -23.93
N VAL A 53 19.70 -13.84 -24.94
CA VAL A 53 18.90 -12.61 -25.06
C VAL A 53 17.93 -12.48 -23.89
N SER A 54 17.22 -13.54 -23.52
CA SER A 54 16.33 -13.54 -22.36
C SER A 54 17.08 -13.30 -21.05
N SER A 55 18.25 -13.92 -20.86
CA SER A 55 19.07 -13.70 -19.67
C SER A 55 19.60 -12.27 -19.60
N ILE A 56 20.09 -11.72 -20.71
CA ILE A 56 20.52 -10.32 -20.81
C ILE A 56 19.33 -9.39 -20.55
N TRP A 57 18.17 -9.66 -21.15
CA TRP A 57 16.95 -8.89 -20.96
C TRP A 57 16.50 -8.88 -19.51
N VAL A 58 16.33 -10.05 -18.89
CA VAL A 58 15.90 -10.19 -17.49
C VAL A 58 16.92 -9.55 -16.54
N ALA A 59 18.22 -9.74 -16.76
CA ALA A 59 19.27 -9.12 -15.95
C ALA A 59 19.30 -7.59 -16.05
N ASN A 60 18.85 -7.02 -17.19
CA ASN A 60 18.78 -5.59 -17.41
C ASN A 60 17.35 -5.02 -17.29
N LEU A 61 16.35 -5.86 -16.97
CA LEU A 61 14.95 -5.45 -16.95
C LEU A 61 14.71 -4.27 -16.01
N THR A 62 15.39 -4.28 -14.86
CA THR A 62 15.33 -3.21 -13.85
C THR A 62 15.95 -1.89 -14.32
N ARG A 63 16.81 -1.91 -15.36
CA ARG A 63 17.34 -0.70 -16.00
C ARG A 63 16.35 -0.09 -16.99
N PHE A 64 15.58 -0.93 -17.67
CA PHE A 64 14.55 -0.48 -18.61
C PHE A 64 13.27 -0.04 -17.88
N ARG A 65 12.92 -0.72 -16.78
CA ARG A 65 11.78 -0.43 -15.93
C ARG A 65 12.20 -0.50 -14.47
N LYS A 66 12.27 0.64 -13.80
CA LYS A 66 12.57 0.71 -12.37
C LYS A 66 11.34 0.22 -11.59
N PHE A 67 11.48 -0.88 -10.86
CA PHE A 67 10.43 -1.42 -9.98
C PHE A 67 10.61 -1.00 -8.51
N GLN A 68 11.76 -0.44 -8.17
CA GLN A 68 12.12 0.00 -6.83
C GLN A 68 12.40 1.51 -6.82
N PRO A 69 12.14 2.20 -5.70
CA PRO A 69 12.55 3.58 -5.51
C PRO A 69 14.06 3.79 -5.72
N ALA A 70 14.46 5.05 -5.88
CA ALA A 70 15.88 5.41 -5.94
C ALA A 70 16.60 4.94 -4.66
N PRO A 71 17.89 4.54 -4.75
CA PRO A 71 18.67 4.19 -3.57
C PRO A 71 18.67 5.32 -2.54
N ILE A 72 18.38 4.99 -1.28
CA ILE A 72 18.32 5.93 -0.14
C ILE A 72 19.57 5.72 0.71
N ASP A 73 20.23 6.81 1.07
CA ASP A 73 21.29 6.81 2.07
C ASP A 73 20.66 6.65 3.47
N PRO A 74 20.92 5.54 4.19
CA PRO A 74 20.31 5.28 5.49
C PRO A 74 20.95 6.10 6.62
N ASP A 75 22.18 6.61 6.46
CA ASP A 75 22.96 7.18 7.56
C ASP A 75 22.22 8.31 8.30
N PRO A 76 21.58 9.31 7.63
CA PRO A 76 20.83 10.35 8.32
C PRO A 76 19.65 9.84 9.16
N ILE A 77 19.04 8.72 8.76
CA ILE A 77 17.93 8.09 9.49
C ILE A 77 18.46 7.36 10.73
N VAL A 78 19.57 6.62 10.56
CA VAL A 78 20.25 5.93 11.67
C VAL A 78 20.71 6.93 12.72
N GLU A 79 21.37 8.00 12.31
CA GLU A 79 21.80 9.08 13.20
C GLU A 79 20.62 9.74 13.93
N PHE A 80 19.51 9.99 13.22
CA PHE A 80 18.30 10.51 13.85
C PHE A 80 17.74 9.55 14.91
N MET A 81 17.74 8.24 14.66
CA MET A 81 17.21 7.25 15.59
C MET A 81 18.11 7.01 16.82
N ASP A 82 19.44 7.14 16.64
CA ASP A 82 20.40 7.04 17.73
C ASP A 82 20.41 8.30 18.61
N LYS A 83 20.18 9.47 18.00
CA LYS A 83 20.06 10.74 18.71
C LYS A 83 18.86 10.73 19.66
N ASP A 84 19.04 11.34 20.83
CA ASP A 84 17.99 11.55 21.84
C ASP A 84 17.22 10.26 22.24
N GLN A 85 17.86 9.09 22.05
CA GLN A 85 17.29 7.76 22.32
C GLN A 85 15.97 7.47 21.58
N HIS A 86 15.79 7.99 20.37
CA HIS A 86 14.59 7.75 19.57
C HIS A 86 14.34 6.25 19.27
N TRP A 87 15.38 5.41 19.33
CA TRP A 87 15.29 3.95 19.25
C TRP A 87 14.36 3.28 20.27
N ARG A 88 13.97 3.99 21.34
CA ARG A 88 13.00 3.51 22.34
C ARG A 88 11.57 3.41 21.81
N TRP A 89 11.26 4.07 20.70
CA TRP A 89 9.96 3.98 20.04
C TRP A 89 10.07 3.15 18.76
N ARG A 90 8.92 2.71 18.25
CA ARG A 90 8.86 2.13 16.91
C ARG A 90 8.80 3.20 15.84
N TYR A 91 9.28 2.83 14.67
CA TYR A 91 9.16 3.63 13.45
C TYR A 91 8.40 2.88 12.35
N LEU A 92 7.96 3.64 11.34
CA LEU A 92 7.42 3.15 10.08
C LEU A 92 8.14 3.86 8.92
N THR A 93 8.22 3.19 7.78
CA THR A 93 8.79 3.76 6.54
C THR A 93 7.73 3.72 5.45
N LEU A 94 7.68 4.76 4.61
CA LEU A 94 6.71 4.87 3.52
C LEU A 94 7.45 5.24 2.22
N GLY A 95 7.29 4.42 1.17
CA GLY A 95 7.94 4.65 -0.13
C GLY A 95 9.42 4.25 -0.21
N PHE A 96 9.85 3.27 0.56
CA PHE A 96 11.25 2.81 0.62
C PHE A 96 11.52 1.57 -0.25
N GLY A 97 10.49 0.78 -0.54
CA GLY A 97 10.61 -0.46 -1.28
C GLY A 97 11.38 -1.54 -0.50
N ASP A 98 12.20 -2.33 -1.19
CA ASP A 98 13.00 -3.40 -0.56
C ASP A 98 14.08 -2.87 0.41
N GLN A 99 14.38 -1.57 0.34
CA GLN A 99 15.44 -0.91 1.13
C GLN A 99 15.13 -0.85 2.63
N VAL A 100 13.87 -1.05 3.04
CA VAL A 100 13.46 -1.14 4.45
C VAL A 100 14.25 -2.22 5.20
N ALA A 101 14.57 -3.34 4.54
CA ALA A 101 15.37 -4.40 5.15
C ALA A 101 16.81 -3.97 5.44
N TRP A 102 17.41 -3.18 4.53
CA TRP A 102 18.76 -2.67 4.68
C TRP A 102 18.83 -1.62 5.79
N LEU A 103 17.85 -0.72 5.83
CA LEU A 103 17.72 0.27 6.89
C LEU A 103 17.52 -0.38 8.27
N GLY A 104 16.60 -1.34 8.37
CA GLY A 104 16.33 -2.06 9.62
C GLY A 104 17.51 -2.91 10.12
N ALA A 105 18.44 -3.31 9.24
CA ALA A 105 19.64 -4.04 9.63
C ALA A 105 20.72 -3.14 10.27
N GLN A 106 20.62 -1.82 10.09
CA GLN A 106 21.59 -0.85 10.60
C GLN A 106 21.15 -0.17 11.90
N MET A 107 19.91 -0.40 12.34
CA MET A 107 19.35 0.23 13.54
C MET A 107 18.96 -0.81 14.60
N THR A 108 18.96 -0.39 15.85
CA THR A 108 18.46 -1.18 16.98
C THR A 108 16.95 -0.97 17.22
N ALA A 109 16.40 0.12 16.70
CA ALA A 109 14.99 0.46 16.79
C ALA A 109 14.10 -0.59 16.11
N ASN A 110 12.97 -0.92 16.74
CA ASN A 110 12.00 -1.85 16.14
C ASN A 110 11.08 -1.11 15.16
N SER A 111 10.78 -1.72 14.02
CA SER A 111 9.76 -1.22 13.10
C SER A 111 8.41 -1.91 13.33
N VAL A 112 7.30 -1.23 13.07
CA VAL A 112 5.96 -1.86 12.99
C VAL A 112 5.77 -2.67 11.71
N ASP A 113 6.48 -2.30 10.64
CA ASP A 113 6.51 -3.01 9.36
C ASP A 113 7.84 -3.78 9.19
N GLY A 114 7.91 -4.68 8.21
CA GLY A 114 9.12 -5.39 7.88
C GLY A 114 9.03 -6.17 6.57
N ASN A 115 10.18 -6.31 5.91
CA ASN A 115 10.31 -7.01 4.62
C ASN A 115 9.99 -8.52 4.73
N TYR A 116 10.02 -9.11 5.93
CA TYR A 116 9.70 -10.52 6.12
C TYR A 116 8.32 -10.74 6.75
N HIS A 117 7.29 -10.77 5.89
CA HIS A 117 5.87 -10.73 6.28
C HIS A 117 5.44 -11.93 7.14
N SER A 118 6.00 -13.11 6.88
CA SER A 118 5.68 -14.33 7.65
C SER A 118 6.30 -14.37 9.06
N ALA A 119 7.24 -13.47 9.38
CA ALA A 119 7.86 -13.39 10.71
C ALA A 119 7.34 -12.20 11.53
N ARG A 120 6.31 -11.51 11.04
CA ARG A 120 5.67 -10.43 11.77
C ARG A 120 5.00 -10.98 13.02
N ARG A 121 5.03 -10.16 14.08
CA ARG A 121 4.52 -10.54 15.41
C ARG A 121 3.20 -9.87 15.76
N LEU A 122 2.86 -8.79 15.05
CA LEU A 122 1.60 -8.08 15.25
C LEU A 122 0.47 -8.89 14.60
N PRO A 123 -0.54 -9.33 15.36
CA PRO A 123 -1.65 -10.13 14.85
C PRO A 123 -2.27 -9.54 13.59
N GLU A 124 -2.46 -8.22 13.57
CA GLU A 124 -3.07 -7.43 12.49
C GLU A 124 -2.31 -7.53 11.16
N MET A 125 -1.00 -7.85 11.21
CA MET A 125 -0.16 -8.02 10.03
C MET A 125 0.04 -9.48 9.62
N THR A 126 -0.53 -10.42 10.39
CA THR A 126 -0.50 -11.86 10.11
C THR A 126 -1.85 -12.39 9.67
N THR A 127 -2.94 -11.70 10.00
CA THR A 127 -4.31 -12.05 9.63
C THR A 127 -4.77 -11.39 8.33
N THR A 128 -4.06 -10.36 7.86
CA THR A 128 -4.43 -9.57 6.67
C THR A 128 -3.58 -9.90 5.45
N PRO A 129 -4.12 -9.77 4.23
CA PRO A 129 -3.39 -9.97 2.98
C PRO A 129 -2.50 -8.78 2.60
N VAL A 130 -2.01 -8.00 3.57
CA VAL A 130 -1.14 -6.85 3.30
C VAL A 130 0.32 -7.27 3.33
N GLU A 131 0.91 -7.31 2.13
CA GLU A 131 2.32 -7.64 1.99
C GLU A 131 3.19 -6.60 2.71
N ARG A 132 3.06 -5.29 2.50
CA ARG A 132 3.82 -4.23 3.23
C ARG A 132 3.02 -2.95 3.39
N LEU A 133 3.13 -2.29 4.54
CA LEU A 133 2.50 -0.99 4.78
C LEU A 133 3.25 0.12 4.03
N GLU A 134 4.57 0.01 3.86
CA GLU A 134 5.39 0.99 3.14
C GLU A 134 4.94 1.22 1.68
N GLY A 135 4.40 0.16 1.06
CA GLY A 135 3.88 0.14 -0.30
C GLY A 135 2.36 0.11 -0.37
N ALA A 136 1.65 0.56 0.68
CA ALA A 136 0.19 0.56 0.76
C ALA A 136 -0.48 1.14 -0.49
N LYS A 137 0.09 2.21 -1.08
CA LYS A 137 -0.43 2.85 -2.30
C LYS A 137 -0.54 1.94 -3.52
N PHE A 138 0.19 0.82 -3.56
CA PHE A 138 0.17 -0.13 -4.67
C PHE A 138 -0.77 -1.32 -4.42
N ARG A 139 -1.44 -1.35 -3.28
CA ARG A 139 -2.35 -2.43 -2.87
C ARG A 139 -3.81 -1.99 -2.84
N GLY A 140 -4.12 -0.83 -3.41
CA GLY A 140 -5.46 -0.25 -3.44
C GLY A 140 -6.01 0.02 -2.03
N ILE A 141 -7.33 -0.04 -1.89
CA ILE A 141 -8.04 0.21 -0.63
C ILE A 141 -7.55 -0.69 0.51
N PRO A 142 -7.38 -2.02 0.35
CA PRO A 142 -6.96 -2.87 1.47
C PRO A 142 -5.61 -2.46 2.07
N GLY A 143 -4.66 -2.01 1.22
CA GLY A 143 -3.38 -1.50 1.67
C GLY A 143 -3.49 -0.18 2.42
N ILE A 144 -4.24 0.77 1.87
CA ILE A 144 -4.42 2.11 2.44
C ILE A 144 -5.21 2.03 3.76
N GLY A 145 -6.31 1.26 3.80
CA GLY A 145 -7.10 1.03 5.01
C GLY A 145 -6.29 0.38 6.14
N SER A 146 -5.42 -0.57 5.80
CA SER A 146 -4.51 -1.17 6.80
C SER A 146 -3.52 -0.14 7.35
N LEU A 147 -2.95 0.72 6.50
CA LEU A 147 -2.09 1.80 6.95
C LEU A 147 -2.84 2.79 7.85
N GLN A 148 -4.04 3.22 7.43
CA GLN A 148 -4.93 4.10 8.18
C GLN A 148 -5.19 3.58 9.60
N GLN A 149 -5.38 2.27 9.77
CA GLN A 149 -5.58 1.68 11.09
C GLN A 149 -4.36 1.82 12.01
N PHE A 150 -3.15 1.60 11.48
CA PHE A 150 -1.91 1.81 12.24
C PHE A 150 -1.71 3.26 12.64
N LEU A 151 -2.15 4.20 11.79
CA LEU A 151 -2.08 5.63 12.03
C LEU A 151 -3.15 6.14 13.01
N ALA A 152 -4.31 5.47 13.08
CA ALA A 152 -5.40 5.84 14.01
C ALA A 152 -5.04 5.54 15.48
N VAL A 153 -4.35 4.42 15.73
CA VAL A 153 -4.00 3.96 17.09
C VAL A 153 -2.48 3.75 17.26
N PRO A 154 -1.67 4.80 17.09
CA PRO A 154 -0.21 4.69 17.15
C PRO A 154 0.32 4.27 18.53
N ASP A 155 -0.41 4.62 19.59
CA ASP A 155 -0.10 4.30 20.97
C ASP A 155 -0.12 2.79 21.24
N LYS A 156 -1.07 2.05 20.62
CA LYS A 156 -1.13 0.58 20.67
C LYS A 156 0.16 -0.08 20.16
N TYR A 157 0.84 0.57 19.22
CA TYR A 157 2.03 0.03 18.57
C TYR A 157 3.33 0.67 19.05
N ASN A 158 3.28 1.62 19.98
CA ASN A 158 4.40 2.49 20.34
C ASN A 158 5.04 3.17 19.12
N LEU A 159 4.25 3.45 18.09
CA LEU A 159 4.69 4.05 16.84
C LEU A 159 4.77 5.57 17.02
N LYS A 160 6.00 6.11 16.99
CA LYS A 160 6.22 7.55 17.21
C LYS A 160 6.73 8.28 15.98
N PHE A 161 7.53 7.61 15.15
CA PHE A 161 8.19 8.24 14.00
C PHE A 161 7.82 7.56 12.69
N ILE A 162 7.59 8.36 11.65
CA ILE A 162 7.36 7.88 10.29
C ILE A 162 8.34 8.57 9.35
N PHE A 163 9.11 7.77 8.62
CA PHE A 163 10.01 8.24 7.58
C PHE A 163 9.30 8.15 6.23
N SER A 164 8.90 9.29 5.69
CA SER A 164 8.21 9.38 4.40
C SER A 164 9.18 9.81 3.30
N ASN A 165 9.33 8.95 2.28
CA ASN A 165 10.02 9.28 1.04
C ASN A 165 9.03 9.72 -0.07
N ASP A 166 7.74 9.56 0.17
CA ASP A 166 6.70 9.65 -0.85
C ASP A 166 5.58 10.58 -0.38
N GLN A 167 5.46 11.71 -1.06
CA GLN A 167 4.48 12.75 -0.73
C GLN A 167 3.04 12.25 -0.81
N PHE A 168 2.76 11.16 -1.54
CA PHE A 168 1.43 10.53 -1.61
C PHE A 168 0.79 10.34 -0.22
N TYR A 169 1.59 10.02 0.79
CA TYR A 169 1.09 9.75 2.15
C TYR A 169 0.99 11.00 3.04
N ASP A 170 1.55 12.14 2.64
CA ASP A 170 1.61 13.34 3.47
C ASP A 170 0.22 13.84 3.92
N PRO A 171 -0.81 13.88 3.06
CA PRO A 171 -2.15 14.29 3.49
C PRO A 171 -2.72 13.35 4.55
N LEU A 172 -2.56 12.04 4.34
CA LEU A 172 -3.02 11.03 5.28
C LEU A 172 -2.38 11.22 6.66
N LEU A 173 -1.07 11.43 6.71
CA LEU A 173 -0.37 11.68 7.98
C LEU A 173 -0.89 12.95 8.66
N TYR A 174 -1.00 14.04 7.92
CA TYR A 174 -1.49 15.32 8.45
C TYR A 174 -2.89 15.23 9.06
N PHE A 175 -3.86 14.68 8.32
CA PHE A 175 -5.24 14.60 8.80
C PHE A 175 -5.43 13.56 9.91
N TYR A 176 -4.50 12.64 10.11
CA TYR A 176 -4.45 11.75 11.29
C TYR A 176 -3.71 12.37 12.49
N GLY A 177 -3.35 13.65 12.42
CA GLY A 177 -2.72 14.38 13.52
C GLY A 177 -1.20 14.17 13.65
N TRP A 178 -0.55 13.58 12.65
CA TRP A 178 0.91 13.56 12.57
C TRP A 178 1.41 14.91 12.08
N HIS A 179 2.55 15.36 12.60
CA HIS A 179 3.14 16.63 12.18
C HIS A 179 4.57 16.42 11.67
N ARG A 180 5.00 17.31 10.78
CA ARG A 180 6.35 17.29 10.20
C ARG A 180 7.35 17.79 11.23
N LEU A 181 8.38 16.99 11.51
CA LEU A 181 9.45 17.35 12.43
C LEU A 181 10.62 17.99 11.69
N VAL A 182 11.20 17.27 10.72
CA VAL A 182 12.38 17.72 9.98
C VAL A 182 12.54 16.98 8.65
N ARG A 183 13.09 17.66 7.65
CA ARG A 183 13.62 17.01 6.44
C ARG A 183 15.08 16.64 6.66
N LEU A 184 15.41 15.36 6.57
CA LEU A 184 16.78 14.87 6.69
C LEU A 184 17.62 15.26 5.46
N GLY A 185 18.95 15.21 5.59
CA GLY A 185 19.88 15.58 4.52
C GLY A 185 19.76 14.73 3.24
N ASN A 186 19.19 13.52 3.35
CA ASN A 186 18.87 12.63 2.23
C ASN A 186 17.50 12.91 1.59
N GLY A 187 16.80 13.97 2.00
CA GLY A 187 15.50 14.40 1.45
C GLY A 187 14.28 13.77 2.10
N ILE A 188 14.46 12.79 2.99
CA ILE A 188 13.38 12.07 3.69
C ILE A 188 12.71 12.98 4.72
N MET A 189 11.37 12.99 4.73
CA MET A 189 10.59 13.72 5.71
C MET A 189 10.32 12.86 6.94
N VAL A 190 10.64 13.39 8.13
CA VAL A 190 10.31 12.77 9.41
C VAL A 190 9.00 13.35 9.92
N TRP A 191 8.04 12.47 10.17
CA TRP A 191 6.79 12.79 10.84
C TRP A 191 6.78 12.22 12.26
N GLU A 192 6.19 12.97 13.18
CA GLU A 192 6.10 12.61 14.61
C GLU A 192 4.65 12.67 15.09
N ARG A 193 4.33 11.76 16.03
CA ARG A 193 3.14 11.84 16.88
C ARG A 193 3.56 12.04 18.32
N ASP A 194 3.04 13.08 18.95
CA ASP A 194 3.32 13.38 20.35
C ASP A 194 2.55 12.46 21.30
N GLY A 195 2.99 12.39 22.57
CA GLY A 195 2.28 11.65 23.62
C GLY A 195 2.38 10.13 23.54
N ILE A 196 3.16 9.57 22.61
CA ILE A 196 3.31 8.12 22.46
C ILE A 196 4.25 7.54 23.54
N PRO A 197 3.82 6.53 24.31
CA PRO A 197 4.67 5.90 25.31
C PRO A 197 5.80 5.09 24.64
N PRO A 198 7.02 5.08 25.22
CA PRO A 198 8.12 4.26 24.71
C PRO A 198 7.84 2.77 24.87
N LEU A 199 8.59 1.93 24.14
CA LEU A 199 8.51 0.49 24.25
C LEU A 199 8.84 0.02 25.68
N PRO A 200 8.14 -1.00 26.20
CA PRO A 200 8.55 -1.67 27.44
C PRO A 200 9.97 -2.24 27.34
N GLU A 201 10.73 -2.17 28.43
CA GLU A 201 12.12 -2.68 28.47
C GLU A 201 12.20 -4.19 28.14
N VAL A 202 11.19 -4.96 28.53
CA VAL A 202 11.08 -6.39 28.24
C VAL A 202 9.94 -6.64 27.27
N LEU A 203 10.28 -6.87 26.00
CA LEU A 203 9.30 -7.28 25.00
C LEU A 203 8.88 -8.74 25.21
N PRO A 204 7.58 -9.06 25.11
CA PRO A 204 7.11 -10.44 25.17
C PRO A 204 7.74 -11.26 24.03
N ARG A 205 8.41 -12.36 24.38
CA ARG A 205 9.04 -13.28 23.43
C ARG A 205 8.23 -14.57 23.36
N LYS A 206 7.85 -14.98 22.14
CA LYS A 206 7.30 -16.32 21.92
C LYS A 206 8.40 -17.34 22.15
N GLU A 207 8.24 -18.22 23.14
CA GLU A 207 9.18 -19.31 23.38
C GLU A 207 9.05 -20.36 22.28
N ILE A 208 9.99 -20.34 21.33
CA ILE A 208 10.06 -21.37 20.28
C ILE A 208 10.57 -22.67 20.93
N PRO A 209 9.95 -23.84 20.71
CA PRO A 209 10.44 -25.11 21.26
C PRO A 209 11.90 -25.39 20.86
N LEU A 210 12.68 -25.99 21.78
CA LEU A 210 14.12 -26.23 21.57
C LEU A 210 14.39 -27.05 20.29
N TYR A 211 13.57 -28.05 20.00
CA TYR A 211 13.75 -28.88 18.80
C TYR A 211 13.66 -28.06 17.51
N GLN A 212 12.76 -27.07 17.44
CA GLN A 212 12.64 -26.19 16.27
C GLN A 212 13.89 -25.30 16.15
N ARG A 213 14.40 -24.77 17.27
CA ARG A 213 15.64 -23.96 17.27
C ARG A 213 16.84 -24.78 16.76
N ILE A 214 16.98 -26.01 17.25
CA ILE A 214 18.05 -26.93 16.82
C ILE A 214 17.88 -27.30 15.34
N MET A 215 16.65 -27.62 14.92
CA MET A 215 16.35 -27.98 13.53
C MET A 215 16.70 -26.82 12.58
N TRP A 216 16.28 -25.60 12.89
CA TRP A 216 16.56 -24.42 12.07
C TRP A 216 18.05 -24.07 12.01
N GLY A 217 18.81 -24.32 13.09
CA GLY A 217 20.26 -24.10 13.10
C GLY A 217 21.08 -25.18 12.39
N THR A 218 20.61 -26.43 12.40
CA THR A 218 21.42 -27.57 11.94
C THR A 218 21.00 -28.13 10.58
N VAL A 219 19.70 -28.15 10.25
CA VAL A 219 19.20 -28.78 9.02
C VAL A 219 19.65 -28.03 7.75
N PRO A 220 19.52 -26.69 7.63
CA PRO A 220 19.94 -25.99 6.42
C PRO A 220 21.45 -26.12 6.14
N MET A 221 22.27 -25.95 7.20
CA MET A 221 23.72 -26.10 7.10
C MET A 221 24.11 -27.55 6.80
N GLY A 222 23.45 -28.51 7.44
CA GLY A 222 23.64 -29.94 7.19
C GLY A 222 23.28 -30.35 5.77
N ALA A 223 22.17 -29.85 5.23
CA ALA A 223 21.75 -30.09 3.85
C ALA A 223 22.73 -29.50 2.84
N LEU A 224 23.21 -28.26 3.07
CA LEU A 224 24.20 -27.61 2.20
C LEU A 224 25.54 -28.34 2.23
N MET A 225 26.02 -28.73 3.42
CA MET A 225 27.23 -29.53 3.57
C MET A 225 27.09 -30.91 2.93
N ALA A 226 25.95 -31.58 3.11
CA ALA A 226 25.67 -32.87 2.48
C ALA A 226 25.65 -32.74 0.96
N GLY A 227 24.97 -31.73 0.42
CA GLY A 227 24.95 -31.45 -1.02
C GLY A 227 26.35 -31.18 -1.58
N LEU A 228 27.16 -30.38 -0.90
CA LEU A 228 28.55 -30.11 -1.28
C LEU A 228 29.38 -31.40 -1.27
N LEU A 229 29.30 -32.19 -0.21
CA LEU A 229 30.02 -33.46 -0.08
C LEU A 229 29.62 -34.48 -1.16
N VAL A 230 28.35 -34.52 -1.55
CA VAL A 230 27.85 -35.37 -2.64
C VAL A 230 28.38 -34.87 -3.99
N LEU A 231 28.29 -33.57 -4.27
CA LEU A 231 28.76 -33.00 -5.55
C LEU A 231 30.28 -33.10 -5.72
N THR A 232 31.02 -33.03 -4.62
CA THR A 232 32.50 -33.08 -4.60
C THR A 232 33.03 -34.39 -4.04
N HIS A 233 32.19 -35.43 -4.06
CA HIS A 233 32.47 -36.76 -3.52
C HIS A 233 33.82 -37.31 -4.02
N GLU A 234 34.13 -37.18 -5.32
CA GLU A 234 35.38 -37.73 -5.88
C GLU A 234 36.65 -37.09 -5.28
N PHE A 235 36.54 -35.85 -4.82
CA PHE A 235 37.64 -35.11 -4.21
C PHE A 235 37.77 -35.37 -2.70
N TRP A 236 36.64 -35.44 -1.99
CA TRP A 236 36.63 -35.53 -0.52
C TRP A 236 36.42 -36.94 0.04
N ALA A 237 35.90 -37.91 -0.72
CA ALA A 237 35.51 -39.22 -0.19
C ALA A 237 36.64 -39.94 0.55
N TRP A 238 37.85 -39.95 -0.02
CA TRP A 238 39.00 -40.58 0.62
C TRP A 238 39.49 -39.83 1.87
N ARG A 239 39.43 -38.48 1.85
CA ARG A 239 39.81 -37.64 3.01
C ARG A 239 38.80 -37.76 4.15
N LEU A 240 37.51 -37.82 3.80
CA LEU A 240 36.42 -38.00 4.75
C LEU A 240 36.48 -39.41 5.37
N ALA A 241 36.75 -40.44 4.57
CA ALA A 241 36.97 -41.80 5.06
C ALA A 241 38.16 -41.86 6.03
N ALA A 242 39.29 -41.24 5.67
CA ALA A 242 40.48 -41.16 6.53
C ALA A 242 40.21 -40.38 7.82
N LEU A 243 39.48 -39.26 7.75
CA LEU A 243 39.10 -38.45 8.92
C LEU A 243 38.15 -39.21 9.85
N LEU A 244 37.14 -39.89 9.31
CA LEU A 244 36.20 -40.71 10.09
C LEU A 244 36.90 -41.91 10.75
N GLU A 245 37.93 -42.45 10.12
CA GLU A 245 38.78 -43.50 10.69
C GLU A 245 39.70 -42.96 11.78
N PHE A 246 40.32 -41.79 11.57
CA PHE A 246 41.15 -41.09 12.54
C PHE A 246 40.37 -40.65 13.80
N LEU A 247 39.17 -40.08 13.63
CA LEU A 247 38.25 -39.72 14.73
C LEU A 247 37.65 -40.94 15.43
N GLY A 248 37.99 -42.16 14.99
CA GLY A 248 37.48 -43.40 15.55
C GLY A 248 35.99 -43.62 15.33
N VAL A 249 35.35 -42.81 14.47
CA VAL A 249 33.91 -42.86 14.17
C VAL A 249 33.58 -44.14 13.42
N THR A 250 34.43 -44.60 12.49
CA THR A 250 34.26 -45.93 11.85
C THR A 250 34.33 -47.05 12.89
N GLY A 251 35.20 -46.93 13.89
CA GLY A 251 35.31 -47.85 15.02
C GLY A 251 34.15 -47.76 16.02
N LEU A 252 33.56 -46.58 16.20
CA LEU A 252 32.36 -46.34 17.01
C LEU A 252 31.12 -46.88 16.31
N ILE A 253 30.92 -46.59 15.01
CA ILE A 253 29.86 -47.15 14.18
C ILE A 253 29.95 -48.67 14.20
N ARG A 254 31.12 -49.28 13.95
CA ARG A 254 31.31 -50.74 14.07
C ARG A 254 31.11 -51.30 15.48
N ARG A 255 31.22 -50.49 16.54
CA ARG A 255 30.96 -50.90 17.93
C ARG A 255 29.48 -50.78 18.30
N VAL A 256 28.82 -49.70 17.89
CA VAL A 256 27.37 -49.50 17.99
C VAL A 256 26.66 -50.57 17.16
N ASP A 257 27.14 -50.83 15.95
CA ASP A 257 26.65 -51.89 15.06
C ASP A 257 26.91 -53.30 15.65
N ARG A 258 27.92 -53.47 16.50
CA ARG A 258 28.13 -54.72 17.26
C ARG A 258 27.38 -54.80 18.59
N TRP A 259 26.96 -53.68 19.19
CA TRP A 259 26.38 -53.63 20.54
C TRP A 259 24.86 -53.40 20.56
N LEU A 260 24.35 -52.63 19.60
CA LEU A 260 22.94 -52.24 19.47
C LEU A 260 22.17 -53.20 18.56
N VAL A 261 22.80 -53.66 17.47
CA VAL A 261 22.18 -54.52 16.44
C VAL A 261 21.87 -55.95 16.90
N PRO A 262 22.62 -56.59 17.81
CA PRO A 262 22.21 -57.88 18.38
C PRO A 262 21.08 -57.78 19.41
N ARG A 263 20.79 -56.59 19.95
CA ARG A 263 19.79 -56.37 21.00
C ARG A 263 18.43 -55.86 20.49
N LEU A 264 18.35 -55.52 19.20
CA LEU A 264 17.09 -55.22 18.53
C LEU A 264 16.39 -56.54 18.10
N PRO A 265 15.08 -56.71 18.35
CA PRO A 265 14.35 -57.90 17.90
C PRO A 265 14.48 -58.08 16.37
N GLN A 266 14.44 -59.33 15.89
CA GLN A 266 14.75 -59.68 14.49
C GLN A 266 13.87 -58.97 13.44
N THR A 267 12.66 -58.54 13.82
CA THR A 267 11.67 -57.93 12.93
C THR A 267 12.02 -56.48 12.51
N PRO A 268 12.28 -55.50 13.39
CA PRO A 268 12.71 -54.16 12.97
C PRO A 268 14.12 -54.11 12.35
N ARG A 269 15.01 -55.06 12.70
CA ARG A 269 16.37 -55.17 12.15
C ARG A 269 16.39 -55.54 10.67
N GLY A 270 15.61 -56.55 10.30
CA GLY A 270 15.45 -56.96 8.91
C GLY A 270 14.75 -55.89 8.09
N LEU A 271 13.74 -55.22 8.67
CA LEU A 271 13.01 -54.13 8.03
C LEU A 271 13.89 -52.93 7.74
N PHE A 272 14.69 -52.42 8.68
CA PHE A 272 15.52 -51.23 8.43
C PHE A 272 16.58 -51.47 7.34
N TYR A 273 17.36 -52.55 7.42
CA TYR A 273 18.39 -52.86 6.43
C TYR A 273 17.79 -53.28 5.08
N LYS A 274 16.66 -54.01 5.07
CA LYS A 274 15.95 -54.27 3.81
C LYS A 274 15.39 -52.99 3.22
N SER A 275 14.80 -52.10 4.02
CA SER A 275 14.29 -50.83 3.53
C SER A 275 15.40 -49.92 3.02
N TRP A 276 16.55 -49.89 3.68
CA TRP A 276 17.71 -49.12 3.22
C TRP A 276 18.34 -49.71 1.97
N ALA A 277 18.59 -51.03 1.93
CA ALA A 277 19.10 -51.70 0.74
C ALA A 277 18.11 -51.61 -0.43
N TRP A 278 16.81 -51.70 -0.16
CA TRP A 278 15.75 -51.48 -1.15
C TRP A 278 15.76 -50.04 -1.67
N LEU A 279 15.90 -49.03 -0.80
CA LEU A 279 16.03 -47.63 -1.19
C LEU A 279 17.32 -47.37 -1.98
N ASP A 280 18.45 -47.91 -1.55
CA ASP A 280 19.74 -47.76 -2.21
C ASP A 280 19.75 -48.44 -3.58
N GLU A 281 19.19 -49.65 -3.67
CA GLU A 281 19.03 -50.37 -4.93
C GLU A 281 18.06 -49.64 -5.87
N ILE A 282 16.96 -49.07 -5.34
CA ILE A 282 16.06 -48.21 -6.11
C ILE A 282 16.78 -46.97 -6.62
N MET A 283 17.49 -46.25 -5.75
CA MET A 283 18.18 -45.02 -6.07
C MET A 283 19.34 -45.27 -7.05
N TRP A 284 20.09 -46.34 -6.86
CA TRP A 284 21.13 -46.81 -7.77
C TRP A 284 20.53 -47.11 -9.15
N ASN A 285 19.46 -47.90 -9.21
CA ASN A 285 18.77 -48.24 -10.45
C ASN A 285 18.14 -47.00 -11.12
N TRP A 286 17.64 -46.03 -10.35
CA TRP A 286 17.11 -44.77 -10.86
C TRP A 286 18.20 -43.80 -11.33
N SER A 287 19.39 -43.86 -10.72
CA SER A 287 20.55 -43.04 -11.10
C SER A 287 21.27 -43.54 -12.36
N GLN A 288 21.14 -44.83 -12.68
CA GLN A 288 21.69 -45.37 -13.91
C GLN A 288 20.97 -44.79 -15.12
N LEU A 289 21.64 -43.84 -15.79
CA LEU A 289 21.21 -43.35 -17.09
C LEU A 289 21.22 -44.51 -18.10
N PRO A 290 20.08 -44.87 -18.72
CA PRO A 290 20.04 -45.90 -19.75
C PRO A 290 21.02 -45.55 -20.88
N ARG A 291 21.88 -46.50 -21.26
CA ARG A 291 22.84 -46.33 -22.39
C ARG A 291 22.12 -46.10 -23.72
N GLU A 292 20.87 -46.53 -23.82
CA GLU A 292 19.97 -46.26 -24.93
C GLU A 292 18.61 -45.80 -24.41
N ASP A 293 17.90 -45.05 -25.25
CA ASP A 293 16.66 -44.28 -24.99
C ASP A 293 15.41 -45.16 -24.69
N ALA A 294 15.59 -46.25 -23.97
CA ALA A 294 14.59 -47.25 -23.61
C ALA A 294 13.97 -46.96 -22.23
N ASN A 295 13.35 -45.78 -22.06
CA ASN A 295 12.50 -45.54 -20.89
C ASN A 295 11.41 -46.62 -20.84
N GLN A 296 11.37 -47.41 -19.76
CA GLN A 296 10.25 -48.30 -19.46
C GLN A 296 8.98 -47.45 -19.32
N LEU A 297 7.89 -47.92 -19.93
CA LEU A 297 6.59 -47.28 -19.88
C LEU A 297 6.08 -47.25 -18.44
N VAL A 298 5.95 -46.07 -17.87
CA VAL A 298 5.38 -45.89 -16.53
C VAL A 298 3.86 -46.04 -16.64
N LYS A 299 3.29 -47.05 -15.98
CA LYS A 299 1.90 -47.51 -16.18
C LYS A 299 0.80 -46.44 -16.00
N TRP A 300 1.07 -45.33 -15.32
CA TRP A 300 0.07 -44.26 -15.11
C TRP A 300 0.07 -43.20 -16.22
N GLN A 301 1.04 -43.21 -17.13
CA GLN A 301 1.15 -42.26 -18.25
C GLN A 301 0.27 -42.68 -19.45
N VAL A 302 -1.01 -42.97 -19.21
CA VAL A 302 -1.97 -43.42 -20.24
C VAL A 302 -2.03 -42.46 -21.44
N TRP A 303 -1.91 -41.15 -21.17
CA TRP A 303 -1.80 -40.10 -22.19
C TRP A 303 -0.61 -40.31 -23.13
N TYR A 304 0.51 -40.85 -22.63
CA TYR A 304 1.70 -41.13 -23.42
C TYR A 304 1.51 -42.35 -24.33
N ASP A 305 0.75 -43.35 -23.89
CA ASP A 305 0.35 -44.48 -24.74
C ASP A 305 -0.61 -44.04 -25.85
N TRP A 306 -1.56 -43.15 -25.55
CA TRP A 306 -2.41 -42.51 -26.56
C TRP A 306 -1.59 -41.71 -27.58
N LEU A 307 -0.60 -40.94 -27.11
CA LEU A 307 0.33 -40.20 -27.96
C LEU A 307 1.22 -41.13 -28.82
N ARG A 308 1.59 -42.31 -28.31
CA ARG A 308 2.32 -43.33 -29.09
C ARG A 308 1.44 -44.03 -30.13
N ALA A 309 0.13 -44.10 -29.89
CA ALA A 309 -0.84 -44.65 -30.84
C ALA A 309 -1.00 -43.77 -32.08
N PHE A 310 -0.63 -42.49 -32.01
CA PHE A 310 -0.56 -41.64 -33.20
C PHE A 310 0.52 -42.16 -34.15
N PRO A 311 0.19 -42.35 -35.44
CA PRO A 311 1.16 -42.83 -36.42
C PRO A 311 2.34 -41.87 -36.51
N ARG A 312 3.56 -42.39 -36.28
CA ARG A 312 4.78 -41.59 -36.43
C ARG A 312 4.89 -41.12 -37.88
N PRO A 313 5.13 -39.83 -38.13
CA PRO A 313 5.31 -39.36 -39.49
C PRO A 313 6.53 -40.03 -40.10
N ARG A 314 6.37 -40.56 -41.32
CA ARG A 314 7.49 -41.17 -42.06
C ARG A 314 8.62 -40.14 -42.24
N PRO A 315 9.90 -40.57 -42.28
CA PRO A 315 11.00 -39.66 -42.56
C PRO A 315 10.75 -38.97 -43.91
N ALA A 316 10.85 -37.64 -43.91
CA ALA A 316 10.57 -36.85 -45.10
C ALA A 316 11.74 -36.92 -46.09
N PRO A 317 11.48 -36.97 -47.41
CA PRO A 317 12.53 -36.85 -48.41
C PRO A 317 13.18 -35.44 -48.36
N PRO A 318 14.41 -35.27 -48.86
CA PRO A 318 15.14 -34.00 -48.79
C PRO A 318 14.41 -32.82 -49.46
N THR A 319 13.61 -33.07 -50.50
CA THR A 319 12.72 -32.05 -51.10
C THR A 319 11.61 -31.61 -50.15
N ALA A 320 11.04 -32.53 -49.36
CA ALA A 320 10.05 -32.23 -48.35
C ALA A 320 10.63 -31.53 -47.12
N HIS A 321 11.93 -31.72 -46.82
CA HIS A 321 12.64 -30.92 -45.80
C HIS A 321 12.66 -29.43 -46.19
N ALA A 322 12.98 -29.13 -47.45
CA ALA A 322 13.00 -27.75 -47.95
C ALA A 322 11.60 -27.11 -47.91
N VAL A 323 10.55 -27.85 -48.32
CA VAL A 323 9.16 -27.36 -48.28
C VAL A 323 8.71 -27.10 -46.84
N ARG A 324 9.00 -28.01 -45.91
CA ARG A 324 8.62 -27.83 -44.50
C ARG A 324 9.38 -26.71 -43.81
N ALA A 325 10.66 -26.54 -44.12
CA ALA A 325 11.45 -25.41 -43.64
C ALA A 325 10.91 -24.08 -44.19
N ALA A 326 10.54 -24.03 -45.48
CA ALA A 326 9.92 -22.86 -46.10
C ALA A 326 8.55 -22.53 -45.48
N ILE A 327 7.72 -23.53 -45.20
CA ILE A 327 6.44 -23.35 -44.49
C ILE A 327 6.69 -22.80 -43.09
N LEU A 328 7.64 -23.36 -42.34
CA LEU A 328 7.96 -22.91 -40.98
C LEU A 328 8.46 -21.45 -40.98
N LEU A 329 9.35 -21.09 -41.92
CA LEU A 329 9.80 -19.71 -42.11
C LEU A 329 8.65 -18.77 -42.50
N SER A 330 7.72 -19.24 -43.34
CA SER A 330 6.55 -18.46 -43.73
C SER A 330 5.61 -18.22 -42.56
N ILE A 331 5.39 -19.23 -41.71
CA ILE A 331 4.60 -19.08 -40.47
C ILE A 331 5.26 -18.05 -39.55
N VAL A 332 6.57 -18.17 -39.31
CA VAL A 332 7.31 -17.20 -38.48
C VAL A 332 7.23 -15.79 -39.07
N PHE A 333 7.43 -15.64 -40.38
CA PHE A 333 7.33 -14.35 -41.05
C PHE A 333 5.92 -13.75 -40.95
N VAL A 334 4.88 -14.53 -41.21
CA VAL A 334 3.48 -14.10 -41.07
C VAL A 334 3.18 -13.71 -39.63
N SER A 335 3.66 -14.48 -38.64
CA SER A 335 3.50 -14.12 -37.22
C SER A 335 4.20 -12.82 -36.86
N VAL A 336 5.42 -12.58 -37.37
CA VAL A 336 6.16 -11.33 -37.14
C VAL A 336 5.48 -10.14 -37.82
N VAL A 337 5.03 -10.30 -39.06
CA VAL A 337 4.30 -9.26 -39.79
C VAL A 337 2.96 -8.98 -39.11
N ALA A 338 2.22 -10.00 -38.71
CA ALA A 338 0.96 -9.85 -37.97
C ALA A 338 1.19 -9.13 -36.63
N LEU A 339 2.26 -9.48 -35.90
CA LEU A 339 2.63 -8.78 -34.67
C LEU A 339 2.99 -7.32 -34.93
N ALA A 340 3.78 -7.02 -35.97
CA ALA A 340 4.15 -5.66 -36.33
C ALA A 340 2.92 -4.82 -36.73
N VAL A 341 1.99 -5.41 -37.48
CA VAL A 341 0.72 -4.77 -37.86
C VAL A 341 -0.17 -4.55 -36.64
N ASP A 342 -0.27 -5.53 -35.72
CA ASP A 342 -1.04 -5.38 -34.48
C ASP A 342 -0.48 -4.25 -33.61
N VAL A 343 0.84 -4.20 -33.42
CA VAL A 343 1.52 -3.12 -32.69
C VAL A 343 1.23 -1.76 -33.35
N GLN A 344 1.33 -1.67 -34.67
CA GLN A 344 1.06 -0.41 -35.37
C GLN A 344 -0.40 0.02 -35.30
N ARG A 345 -1.36 -0.92 -35.27
CA ARG A 345 -2.78 -0.64 -35.06
C ARG A 345 -3.04 -0.09 -33.66
N ARG A 346 -2.45 -0.70 -32.63
CA ARG A 346 -2.59 -0.22 -31.24
C ARG A 346 -2.04 1.20 -31.06
N VAL A 347 -0.96 1.56 -31.75
CA VAL A 347 -0.41 2.94 -31.71
C VAL A 347 -1.36 3.96 -32.36
N ARG A 348 -2.19 3.54 -33.32
CA ARG A 348 -3.13 4.42 -34.05
C ARG A 348 -4.54 4.42 -33.46
N ASP A 349 -4.77 3.64 -32.41
CA ASP A 349 -6.07 3.55 -31.76
C ASP A 349 -6.35 4.85 -31.00
N PRO A 350 -7.44 5.58 -31.30
CA PRO A 350 -7.74 6.84 -30.62
C PRO A 350 -7.99 6.66 -29.12
N ILE A 351 -8.60 5.54 -28.72
CA ILE A 351 -8.81 5.22 -27.31
C ILE A 351 -7.46 5.02 -26.62
N GLY A 352 -6.58 4.21 -27.21
CA GLY A 352 -5.20 4.03 -26.73
C GLY A 352 -4.38 5.33 -26.64
N GLN A 353 -4.66 6.36 -27.46
CA GLN A 353 -4.01 7.67 -27.34
C GLN A 353 -4.41 8.42 -26.07
N VAL A 354 -5.69 8.38 -25.72
CA VAL A 354 -6.22 9.00 -24.50
C VAL A 354 -5.75 8.25 -23.25
N GLU A 355 -5.81 6.91 -23.28
CA GLU A 355 -5.30 6.07 -22.19
C GLU A 355 -3.81 6.34 -21.95
N ALA A 356 -3.02 6.41 -23.02
CA ALA A 356 -1.60 6.66 -22.90
C ALA A 356 -1.26 8.11 -22.51
N TYR A 357 -2.11 9.09 -22.83
CA TYR A 357 -1.95 10.47 -22.36
C TYR A 357 -2.04 10.56 -20.84
N TYR A 358 -3.09 9.98 -20.24
CA TYR A 358 -3.23 9.97 -18.78
C TYR A 358 -2.20 9.06 -18.09
N ASP A 359 -1.78 7.94 -18.69
CA ASP A 359 -0.64 7.14 -18.19
C ASP A 359 0.65 7.97 -18.15
N ASP A 360 0.94 8.72 -19.23
CA ASP A 360 2.13 9.55 -19.28
C ASP A 360 2.07 10.70 -18.25
N LEU A 361 0.89 11.25 -17.96
CA LEU A 361 0.70 12.22 -16.87
C LEU A 361 0.95 11.60 -15.49
N ASP A 362 0.36 10.45 -15.16
CA ASP A 362 0.52 9.75 -13.88
C ASP A 362 2.00 9.39 -13.60
N PHE A 363 2.70 8.90 -14.63
CA PHE A 363 4.12 8.57 -14.54
C PHE A 363 5.07 9.76 -14.72
N ARG A 364 4.55 10.99 -14.79
CA ARG A 364 5.30 12.24 -14.96
C ARG A 364 6.20 12.26 -16.21
N ARG A 365 5.77 11.60 -17.28
CA ARG A 365 6.43 11.60 -18.61
C ARG A 365 5.94 12.79 -19.44
N MET A 366 6.19 14.00 -18.95
CA MET A 366 5.57 15.23 -19.45
C MET A 366 5.77 15.48 -20.95
N GLN A 367 6.95 15.14 -21.49
CA GLN A 367 7.20 15.27 -22.93
C GLN A 367 6.31 14.34 -23.76
N ALA A 368 6.14 13.09 -23.31
CA ALA A 368 5.33 12.11 -24.02
C ALA A 368 3.84 12.48 -23.98
N ALA A 369 3.34 12.99 -22.85
CA ALA A 369 1.99 13.54 -22.73
C ALA A 369 1.80 14.75 -23.67
N TYR A 370 2.74 15.70 -23.68
CA TYR A 370 2.70 16.87 -24.56
C TYR A 370 2.70 16.49 -26.06
N ASP A 371 3.48 15.48 -26.44
CA ASP A 371 3.59 15.02 -27.83
C ASP A 371 2.29 14.43 -28.39
N ARG A 372 1.34 14.06 -27.51
CA ARG A 372 -0.01 13.56 -27.87
C ARG A 372 -1.04 14.67 -28.09
N LEU A 373 -0.73 15.90 -27.66
CA LEU A 373 -1.58 17.06 -27.91
C LEU A 373 -1.47 17.49 -29.37
N ASP A 374 -2.55 18.05 -29.92
CA ASP A 374 -2.61 18.51 -31.31
C ASP A 374 -1.56 19.59 -31.58
N PRO A 375 -0.65 19.37 -32.55
CA PRO A 375 0.47 20.28 -32.78
C PRO A 375 0.06 21.66 -33.30
N GLU A 376 -1.16 21.82 -33.84
CA GLU A 376 -1.67 23.11 -34.30
C GLU A 376 -2.26 23.96 -33.16
N SER A 377 -2.85 23.33 -32.14
CA SER A 377 -3.55 24.02 -31.04
C SER A 377 -2.79 24.01 -29.70
N ARG A 378 -1.82 23.11 -29.50
CA ARG A 378 -1.07 23.01 -28.24
C ARG A 378 -0.23 24.25 -27.94
N PRO A 379 -0.20 24.71 -26.67
CA PRO A 379 0.69 25.79 -26.27
C PRO A 379 2.16 25.36 -26.38
N SER A 380 3.09 26.30 -26.17
CA SER A 380 4.51 25.95 -26.04
C SER A 380 4.72 24.97 -24.87
N PHE A 381 5.73 24.10 -24.95
CA PHE A 381 5.99 23.12 -23.89
C PHE A 381 6.17 23.78 -22.50
N ASP A 382 6.85 24.92 -22.44
CA ASP A 382 7.04 25.66 -21.18
C ASP A 382 5.72 26.19 -20.62
N GLN A 383 4.83 26.68 -21.48
CA GLN A 383 3.49 27.14 -21.09
C GLN A 383 2.60 25.97 -20.65
N TYR A 384 2.67 24.82 -21.33
CA TYR A 384 1.98 23.60 -20.93
C TYR A 384 2.41 23.13 -19.54
N LEU A 385 3.72 23.11 -19.27
CA LEU A 385 4.24 22.78 -17.94
C LEU A 385 3.79 23.78 -16.88
N LEU A 386 3.72 25.08 -17.22
CA LEU A 386 3.22 26.11 -16.31
C LEU A 386 1.74 25.89 -15.97
N GLU A 387 0.90 25.66 -16.97
CA GLU A 387 -0.54 25.38 -16.80
C GLU A 387 -0.76 24.12 -15.96
N LEU A 388 0.02 23.06 -16.20
CA LEU A 388 -0.04 21.84 -15.40
C LEU A 388 0.42 22.08 -13.96
N SER A 389 1.46 22.90 -13.75
CA SER A 389 1.97 23.24 -12.41
C SER A 389 1.02 24.11 -11.58
N VAL A 390 0.07 24.75 -12.26
CA VAL A 390 -0.95 25.61 -11.66
C VAL A 390 -2.08 24.75 -11.08
N LEU A 391 -2.35 23.58 -11.64
CA LEU A 391 -3.37 22.65 -11.14
C LEU A 391 -2.86 21.97 -9.85
N ASN A 392 -3.24 22.54 -8.70
CA ASN A 392 -2.97 21.98 -7.37
C ASN A 392 -4.25 21.50 -6.71
N GLY A 393 -4.11 20.53 -5.82
CA GLY A 393 -5.26 19.96 -5.10
C GLY A 393 -4.97 18.55 -4.62
N LEU A 394 -5.96 17.97 -3.94
CA LEU A 394 -5.88 16.59 -3.48
C LEU A 394 -5.67 15.63 -4.66
N VAL A 395 -6.49 15.75 -5.70
CA VAL A 395 -6.45 14.83 -6.84
C VAL A 395 -5.25 15.13 -7.74
N ALA A 396 -5.04 16.39 -8.10
CA ALA A 396 -3.97 16.80 -9.01
C ALA A 396 -2.56 16.55 -8.45
N SER A 397 -2.35 16.73 -7.14
CA SER A 397 -1.03 16.64 -6.52
C SER A 397 -0.75 15.30 -5.82
N TYR A 398 -1.79 14.62 -5.31
CA TYR A 398 -1.66 13.39 -4.51
C TYR A 398 -2.46 12.20 -5.04
N GLY A 399 -3.22 12.38 -6.12
CA GLY A 399 -3.90 11.32 -6.82
C GLY A 399 -2.92 10.41 -7.56
N LYS A 400 -3.26 9.13 -7.58
CA LYS A 400 -2.66 8.14 -8.46
C LYS A 400 -3.73 7.53 -9.32
N LEU A 401 -3.47 7.43 -10.61
CA LEU A 401 -4.40 6.82 -11.55
C LEU A 401 -4.50 5.31 -11.32
N ASP A 402 -5.71 4.83 -11.10
CA ASP A 402 -6.01 3.40 -10.92
C ASP A 402 -6.57 2.79 -12.21
N SER A 403 -7.59 3.43 -12.79
CA SER A 403 -8.15 2.99 -14.06
C SER A 403 -8.63 4.15 -14.92
N ILE A 404 -8.68 3.90 -16.23
CA ILE A 404 -9.17 4.80 -17.25
C ILE A 404 -10.24 4.06 -18.04
N ARG A 405 -11.40 4.66 -18.20
CA ARG A 405 -12.44 4.18 -19.11
C ARG A 405 -12.76 5.27 -20.11
N VAL A 406 -12.44 5.02 -21.36
CA VAL A 406 -12.75 5.94 -22.45
C VAL A 406 -14.01 5.46 -23.17
N SER A 407 -15.00 6.33 -23.27
CA SER A 407 -16.23 6.08 -24.03
C SER A 407 -16.37 7.10 -25.16
N VAL A 408 -16.77 6.63 -26.34
CA VAL A 408 -16.95 7.51 -27.50
C VAL A 408 -18.34 8.13 -27.44
N VAL A 409 -18.39 9.47 -27.42
CA VAL A 409 -19.63 10.26 -27.40
C VAL A 409 -20.09 10.57 -28.82
N ALA A 410 -19.14 10.99 -29.67
CA ALA A 410 -19.40 11.31 -31.07
C ALA A 410 -18.16 10.98 -31.91
N GLU A 411 -18.37 10.43 -33.11
CA GLU A 411 -17.29 10.05 -34.02
C GLU A 411 -17.57 10.59 -35.43
N GLU A 412 -16.61 11.33 -35.97
CA GLU A 412 -16.54 11.82 -37.35
C GLU A 412 -15.19 11.41 -37.97
N GLU A 413 -15.03 11.58 -39.29
CA GLU A 413 -13.85 11.09 -40.01
C GLU A 413 -12.52 11.75 -39.55
N GLN A 414 -12.57 13.00 -39.09
CA GLN A 414 -11.40 13.79 -38.67
C GLN A 414 -11.50 14.33 -37.24
N ARG A 415 -12.62 14.09 -36.55
CA ARG A 415 -12.90 14.62 -35.22
C ARG A 415 -13.64 13.58 -34.39
N MET A 416 -13.31 13.47 -33.12
CA MET A 416 -14.00 12.55 -32.22
C MET A 416 -14.11 13.20 -30.85
N VAL A 417 -15.24 12.99 -30.17
CA VAL A 417 -15.45 13.44 -28.80
C VAL A 417 -15.58 12.21 -27.93
N VAL A 418 -14.81 12.17 -26.85
CA VAL A 418 -14.79 11.06 -25.90
C VAL A 418 -14.97 11.58 -24.49
N ASP A 419 -15.62 10.77 -23.66
CA ASP A 419 -15.63 10.97 -22.22
C ASP A 419 -14.61 9.99 -21.62
N ALA A 420 -13.58 10.54 -20.98
CA ALA A 420 -12.56 9.80 -20.25
C ALA A 420 -12.90 9.83 -18.76
N GLU A 421 -13.44 8.72 -18.25
CA GLU A 421 -13.69 8.49 -16.84
C GLU A 421 -12.41 7.97 -16.19
N LEU A 422 -11.87 8.75 -15.25
CA LEU A 422 -10.66 8.48 -14.51
C LEU A 422 -11.04 8.07 -13.09
N THR A 423 -10.58 6.90 -12.66
CA THR A 423 -10.63 6.53 -11.24
C THR A 423 -9.26 6.81 -10.63
N LEU A 424 -9.22 7.78 -9.73
CA LEU A 424 -8.02 8.24 -9.03
C LEU A 424 -8.08 7.81 -7.57
N VAL A 425 -6.96 7.35 -7.04
CA VAL A 425 -6.81 6.94 -5.65
C VAL A 425 -5.83 7.87 -4.95
N THR A 426 -6.22 8.40 -3.79
CA THR A 426 -5.37 9.16 -2.88
C THR A 426 -5.17 8.37 -1.60
N ALA A 427 -4.28 8.82 -0.70
CA ALA A 427 -4.12 8.19 0.61
C ALA A 427 -5.33 8.38 1.55
N LEU A 428 -6.24 9.32 1.22
CA LEU A 428 -7.44 9.65 2.01
C LEU A 428 -8.69 8.96 1.47
N SER A 429 -8.93 9.10 0.17
CA SER A 429 -10.12 8.60 -0.52
C SER A 429 -9.83 8.31 -2.01
N TYR A 430 -10.81 7.81 -2.73
CA TYR A 430 -10.82 7.70 -4.18
C TYR A 430 -11.78 8.74 -4.77
N TYR A 431 -11.54 9.08 -6.04
CA TYR A 431 -12.28 10.09 -6.79
C TYR A 431 -12.53 9.58 -8.19
N THR A 432 -13.72 9.86 -8.71
CA THR A 432 -14.04 9.61 -10.12
C THR A 432 -14.18 10.96 -10.79
N ASP A 433 -13.34 11.20 -11.78
CA ASP A 433 -13.37 12.42 -12.59
C ASP A 433 -13.73 12.04 -14.03
N THR A 434 -14.59 12.83 -14.68
CA THR A 434 -15.01 12.56 -16.06
C THR A 434 -14.65 13.76 -16.93
N ASN A 435 -13.60 13.59 -17.73
CA ASN A 435 -13.09 14.62 -18.60
C ASN A 435 -13.60 14.40 -20.02
N ARG A 436 -14.31 15.39 -20.57
CA ARG A 436 -14.77 15.37 -21.95
C ARG A 436 -13.68 15.91 -22.86
N LEU A 437 -13.07 15.04 -23.66
CA LEU A 437 -11.98 15.38 -24.54
C LEU A 437 -12.42 15.42 -25.99
N GLU A 438 -11.83 16.35 -26.73
CA GLU A 438 -11.93 16.41 -28.18
C GLU A 438 -10.63 15.91 -28.81
N LEU A 439 -10.77 15.05 -29.82
CA LEU A 439 -9.67 14.53 -30.61
C LEU A 439 -9.80 14.97 -32.06
N VAL A 440 -8.66 15.25 -32.68
CA VAL A 440 -8.54 15.59 -34.10
C VAL A 440 -7.55 14.65 -34.79
N LYS A 441 -7.87 14.26 -36.03
CA LYS A 441 -7.02 13.38 -36.83
C LYS A 441 -6.12 14.20 -37.76
N ARG A 442 -4.81 13.99 -37.69
CA ARG A 442 -3.79 14.62 -38.57
C ARG A 442 -2.86 13.52 -39.09
N ASP A 443 -2.63 13.47 -40.40
CA ASP A 443 -1.74 12.48 -41.05
C ASP A 443 -1.95 11.02 -40.56
N ASP A 444 -3.22 10.59 -40.51
CA ASP A 444 -3.64 9.26 -40.05
C ASP A 444 -3.37 8.96 -38.56
N THR A 445 -3.10 9.99 -37.74
CA THR A 445 -2.85 9.90 -36.29
C THR A 445 -3.85 10.78 -35.52
N TRP A 446 -4.35 10.29 -34.39
CA TRP A 446 -5.24 11.03 -33.51
C TRP A 446 -4.46 11.82 -32.47
N TYR A 447 -4.86 13.07 -32.25
CA TYR A 447 -4.30 13.99 -31.27
C TYR A 447 -5.39 14.56 -30.38
N ILE A 448 -5.04 14.88 -29.13
CA ILE A 448 -5.95 15.47 -28.15
C ILE A 448 -5.89 17.00 -28.30
N VAL A 449 -7.05 17.64 -28.42
CA VAL A 449 -7.15 19.10 -28.38
C VAL A 449 -7.00 19.55 -26.93
N PRO A 450 -6.03 20.43 -26.62
CA PRO A 450 -5.82 20.92 -25.25
C PRO A 450 -6.99 21.81 -24.80
N GLU A 451 -7.28 21.78 -23.51
CA GLU A 451 -8.20 22.73 -22.89
C GLU A 451 -7.54 24.10 -22.69
N GLU A 452 -8.32 25.18 -22.74
CA GLU A 452 -7.82 26.53 -22.46
C GLU A 452 -7.60 26.71 -20.94
N GLY A 453 -6.38 27.06 -20.53
CA GLY A 453 -6.04 27.29 -19.13
C GLY A 453 -6.66 28.56 -18.53
N GLU A 454 -6.95 28.54 -17.22
CA GLU A 454 -7.49 29.70 -16.51
C GLU A 454 -6.41 30.79 -16.28
N LEU A 455 -6.60 31.97 -16.87
CA LEU A 455 -5.65 33.10 -16.80
C LEU A 455 -5.94 34.10 -15.66
N ALA A 456 -6.74 33.72 -14.65
CA ALA A 456 -7.14 34.66 -13.61
C ALA A 456 -5.93 35.15 -12.79
N ILE A 457 -5.69 36.48 -12.78
CA ILE A 457 -4.59 37.13 -12.04
C ILE A 457 -5.07 37.50 -10.61
N PRO A 458 -4.28 37.26 -9.55
CA PRO A 458 -4.67 37.65 -8.19
C PRO A 458 -4.85 39.18 -8.10
N PRO A 459 -5.77 39.66 -7.23
CA PRO A 459 -6.04 41.09 -7.13
C PRO A 459 -4.79 41.85 -6.66
N ASP A 460 -4.13 41.38 -5.60
CA ASP A 460 -2.84 41.90 -5.16
C ASP A 460 -1.71 40.89 -5.41
N GLN A 461 -0.66 41.31 -6.12
CA GLN A 461 0.54 40.47 -6.33
C GLN A 461 1.40 40.32 -5.07
N PHE A 462 1.33 41.29 -4.16
CA PHE A 462 2.08 41.28 -2.91
C PHE A 462 1.23 41.90 -1.80
N TYR A 463 0.87 41.08 -0.82
CA TYR A 463 0.10 41.50 0.36
C TYR A 463 0.73 40.89 1.61
N ARG A 464 0.42 41.48 2.76
CA ARG A 464 0.99 41.11 4.05
C ARG A 464 -0.13 40.78 5.02
N ARG A 465 0.11 39.82 5.91
CA ARG A 465 -0.81 39.45 6.99
C ARG A 465 -0.05 39.42 8.30
N GLY A 466 -0.61 40.04 9.33
CA GLY A 466 -0.13 39.83 10.70
C GLY A 466 -0.62 38.48 11.21
N THR A 467 0.27 37.68 11.79
CA THR A 467 -0.06 36.38 12.38
C THR A 467 0.36 36.36 13.85
N VAL A 468 -0.41 35.64 14.66
CA VAL A 468 0.05 35.23 15.99
C VAL A 468 0.84 33.94 15.80
N ALA A 469 2.02 33.87 16.41
CA ALA A 469 2.89 32.70 16.33
C ALA A 469 3.20 32.20 17.74
N TRP A 470 3.17 30.87 17.90
CA TRP A 470 3.55 30.19 19.12
C TRP A 470 4.93 29.57 18.93
N HIS A 471 5.78 29.68 19.96
CA HIS A 471 7.09 29.07 19.95
C HIS A 471 7.33 28.37 21.28
N SER A 472 7.48 27.06 21.24
CA SER A 472 7.95 26.30 22.39
C SER A 472 9.47 26.30 22.38
N ALA A 473 10.08 27.11 23.24
CA ALA A 473 11.53 27.18 23.36
C ALA A 473 12.14 25.87 23.91
N GLY A 474 11.31 24.98 24.46
CA GLY A 474 11.73 23.87 25.31
C GLY A 474 12.60 24.35 26.48
N ARG A 475 13.07 23.41 27.30
CA ARG A 475 14.13 23.69 28.28
C ARG A 475 15.39 22.97 27.85
N ARG A 476 16.16 23.59 26.94
CA ARG A 476 17.50 23.11 26.55
C ARG A 476 18.49 23.32 27.69
N ARG A 477 18.44 22.45 28.71
CA ARG A 477 19.52 22.35 29.70
C ARG A 477 20.53 21.34 29.18
N VAL A 478 21.80 21.72 29.07
CA VAL A 478 22.87 20.76 28.81
C VAL A 478 23.01 19.89 30.07
N THR A 479 22.37 18.73 30.07
CA THR A 479 22.41 17.75 31.16
C THR A 479 22.56 16.35 30.59
N THR A 480 23.27 15.50 31.33
CA THR A 480 23.38 14.06 31.05
C THR A 480 22.29 13.26 31.74
N GLU A 481 21.43 13.93 32.52
CA GLU A 481 20.30 13.32 33.23
C GLU A 481 19.08 13.20 32.31
N THR A 482 18.24 12.21 32.59
CA THR A 482 16.96 12.00 31.90
C THR A 482 16.04 13.22 32.03
N THR A 483 15.25 13.50 31.00
CA THR A 483 14.18 14.51 30.98
C THR A 483 13.41 14.52 32.31
N ALA A 484 13.46 15.63 33.03
CA ALA A 484 12.80 15.72 34.33
C ALA A 484 11.30 15.97 34.13
N PHE A 485 10.47 15.62 35.13
CA PHE A 485 9.04 15.95 35.11
C PHE A 485 8.75 17.45 34.89
N ALA A 486 9.72 18.32 35.25
CA ALA A 486 9.67 19.76 35.04
C ALA A 486 9.99 20.24 33.60
N ASP A 487 10.31 19.32 32.68
CA ASP A 487 10.53 19.58 31.25
C ASP A 487 9.30 19.22 30.40
N VAL A 488 8.24 18.69 31.02
CA VAL A 488 6.95 18.40 30.38
C VAL A 488 6.17 19.71 30.25
N LEU A 489 5.81 20.08 29.01
CA LEU A 489 4.91 21.21 28.75
C LEU A 489 3.57 20.98 29.46
N ASP A 490 2.91 22.06 29.87
CA ASP A 490 1.58 21.96 30.47
C ASP A 490 0.60 21.31 29.48
N ARG A 491 -0.47 20.70 30.00
CA ARG A 491 -1.49 20.05 29.16
C ARG A 491 -2.66 21.02 29.01
N PRO A 492 -2.96 21.51 27.79
CA PRO A 492 -4.04 22.46 27.59
C PRO A 492 -5.36 21.93 28.14
N GLU A 493 -6.10 22.74 28.87
CA GLU A 493 -7.41 22.35 29.39
C GLU A 493 -8.45 22.20 28.27
N ILE A 494 -9.05 21.01 28.16
CA ILE A 494 -10.07 20.67 27.18
C ILE A 494 -11.39 20.35 27.88
N GLN A 495 -12.49 20.79 27.28
CA GLN A 495 -13.83 20.43 27.71
C GLN A 495 -14.59 19.74 26.57
N ILE A 496 -15.16 18.56 26.84
CA ILE A 496 -16.11 17.90 25.93
C ILE A 496 -17.49 18.53 26.18
N LEU A 497 -18.10 19.07 25.13
CA LEU A 497 -19.38 19.79 25.22
C LEU A 497 -20.57 18.84 25.09
N SER A 498 -20.51 17.91 24.14
CA SER A 498 -21.53 16.88 23.94
C SER A 498 -20.89 15.62 23.35
N SER A 499 -21.48 14.45 23.63
CA SER A 499 -21.13 13.18 23.00
C SER A 499 -22.35 12.25 22.95
N ARG A 500 -22.48 11.49 21.86
CA ARG A 500 -23.57 10.52 21.64
C ARG A 500 -23.06 9.30 20.91
N LEU A 501 -23.69 8.16 21.17
CA LEU A 501 -23.49 6.94 20.38
C LEU A 501 -24.62 6.83 19.35
N VAL A 502 -24.24 6.74 18.08
CA VAL A 502 -25.15 6.61 16.95
C VAL A 502 -24.75 5.43 16.07
N TYR A 503 -25.70 4.96 15.27
CA TYR A 503 -25.52 3.90 14.28
C TYR A 503 -25.87 4.43 12.90
N VAL A 504 -24.89 4.39 11.98
CA VAL A 504 -25.00 4.92 10.61
C VAL A 504 -24.29 3.95 9.67
N ASP A 505 -24.88 3.65 8.52
CA ASP A 505 -24.28 2.79 7.47
C ASP A 505 -23.69 1.48 7.98
N GLY A 506 -24.37 0.84 8.93
CA GLY A 506 -23.95 -0.44 9.50
C GLY A 506 -22.84 -0.37 10.55
N ARG A 507 -22.45 0.83 11.00
CA ARG A 507 -21.31 1.09 11.90
C ARG A 507 -21.74 1.85 13.14
N TYR A 508 -21.07 1.56 14.25
CA TYR A 508 -21.16 2.35 15.46
C TYR A 508 -20.27 3.59 15.34
N HIS A 509 -20.79 4.74 15.75
CA HIS A 509 -20.04 5.98 15.82
C HIS A 509 -20.27 6.67 17.15
N ILE A 510 -19.22 7.24 17.74
CA ILE A 510 -19.38 8.26 18.78
C ILE A 510 -19.17 9.62 18.13
N VAL A 511 -20.18 10.48 18.20
CA VAL A 511 -20.15 11.85 17.66
C VAL A 511 -20.25 12.87 18.78
N GLY A 512 -19.62 14.01 18.62
CA GLY A 512 -19.65 15.06 19.62
C GLY A 512 -18.87 16.30 19.21
N GLU A 513 -18.67 17.20 20.17
CA GLU A 513 -17.80 18.35 20.00
C GLU A 513 -17.06 18.66 21.30
N LEU A 514 -15.89 19.28 21.16
CA LEU A 514 -15.03 19.68 22.26
C LEU A 514 -14.41 21.04 21.97
N ILE A 515 -14.02 21.74 23.05
CA ILE A 515 -13.41 23.06 23.00
C ILE A 515 -12.07 23.05 23.73
N ASN A 516 -11.09 23.75 23.17
CA ASN A 516 -9.88 24.13 23.89
C ASN A 516 -10.18 25.35 24.77
N ILE A 517 -10.32 25.17 26.08
CA ILE A 517 -10.58 26.29 26.99
C ILE A 517 -9.29 27.00 27.42
N ASP A 518 -8.12 26.53 27.01
CA ASP A 518 -6.85 27.16 27.36
C ASP A 518 -6.53 28.40 26.50
N VAL A 519 -5.44 29.08 26.85
CA VAL A 519 -4.81 30.17 26.09
C VAL A 519 -3.71 29.66 25.14
N ASP A 520 -3.32 28.40 25.29
CA ASP A 520 -2.32 27.73 24.46
C ASP A 520 -2.98 26.77 23.43
N PRO A 521 -2.40 26.61 22.23
CA PRO A 521 -2.89 25.66 21.24
C PRO A 521 -2.69 24.20 21.69
N ALA A 522 -3.59 23.32 21.26
CA ALA A 522 -3.64 21.93 21.69
C ALA A 522 -3.54 20.94 20.52
N ASP A 523 -2.71 19.90 20.66
CA ASP A 523 -2.78 18.67 19.87
C ASP A 523 -3.59 17.62 20.62
N LEU A 524 -4.64 17.15 19.99
CA LEU A 524 -5.68 16.34 20.58
C LEU A 524 -5.59 14.87 20.16
N THR A 525 -5.87 14.02 21.14
CA THR A 525 -6.26 12.62 20.92
C THR A 525 -7.58 12.38 21.65
N VAL A 526 -8.63 12.07 20.89
CA VAL A 526 -9.95 11.72 21.43
C VAL A 526 -10.17 10.23 21.22
N ARG A 527 -10.48 9.51 22.29
CA ARG A 527 -10.70 8.06 22.32
C ARG A 527 -12.13 7.75 22.74
N GLY A 528 -12.76 6.84 22.02
CA GLY A 528 -14.05 6.27 22.36
C GLY A 528 -13.87 4.82 22.81
N ILE A 529 -14.54 4.44 23.90
CA ILE A 529 -14.53 3.08 24.44
C ILE A 529 -15.99 2.62 24.57
N LEU A 530 -16.29 1.42 24.09
CA LEU A 530 -17.60 0.78 24.22
C LEU A 530 -17.55 -0.29 25.30
N PHE A 531 -18.57 -0.34 26.15
CA PHE A 531 -18.71 -1.29 27.24
C PHE A 531 -19.99 -2.11 27.09
N ASP A 532 -19.92 -3.37 27.53
CA ASP A 532 -21.09 -4.22 27.64
C ASP A 532 -21.86 -4.01 28.94
N ASN A 533 -22.96 -4.75 29.11
CA ASN A 533 -23.81 -4.69 30.30
C ASN A 533 -23.14 -5.17 31.61
N MET A 534 -21.97 -5.81 31.54
CA MET A 534 -21.17 -6.22 32.69
C MET A 534 -20.07 -5.20 33.02
N GLY A 535 -19.94 -4.13 32.23
CA GLY A 535 -18.87 -3.14 32.34
C GLY A 535 -17.53 -3.62 31.78
N GLU A 536 -17.53 -4.68 30.96
CA GLU A 536 -16.33 -5.10 30.25
C GLU A 536 -16.15 -4.31 28.96
N GLU A 537 -14.90 -3.93 28.67
CA GLU A 537 -14.53 -3.28 27.42
C GLU A 537 -14.82 -4.23 26.23
N ILE A 538 -15.59 -3.72 25.26
CA ILE A 538 -15.83 -4.39 23.99
C ILE A 538 -14.68 -4.04 23.04
N THR A 539 -14.47 -2.74 22.81
CA THR A 539 -13.45 -2.23 21.91
C THR A 539 -13.23 -0.73 22.13
N TRP A 540 -12.14 -0.19 21.58
CA TRP A 540 -11.82 1.24 21.62
C TRP A 540 -11.14 1.69 20.33
N TYR A 541 -11.43 2.93 19.94
CA TYR A 541 -10.83 3.59 18.77
C TYR A 541 -10.57 5.06 19.08
N ASN A 542 -9.59 5.64 18.40
CA ASN A 542 -9.38 7.08 18.41
C ASN A 542 -10.17 7.74 17.26
N ALA A 543 -10.54 9.01 17.43
CA ALA A 543 -10.96 9.85 16.31
C ALA A 543 -9.80 9.95 15.30
N SER A 544 -10.07 9.56 14.06
CA SER A 544 -9.12 9.62 12.94
C SER A 544 -9.38 10.87 12.11
N LEU A 545 -10.05 10.74 10.95
CA LEU A 545 -10.36 11.86 10.06
C LEU A 545 -11.50 12.75 10.58
N GLY A 546 -12.36 12.22 11.45
CA GLY A 546 -13.54 12.93 11.92
C GLY A 546 -13.30 14.06 12.92
N ILE A 547 -12.10 14.65 13.00
CA ILE A 547 -11.71 15.66 13.99
C ILE A 547 -10.62 16.60 13.44
N ILE A 548 -10.58 17.83 13.94
CA ILE A 548 -9.40 18.71 13.81
C ILE A 548 -8.47 18.45 14.99
N HIS A 549 -7.35 17.76 14.73
CA HIS A 549 -6.41 17.37 15.80
C HIS A 549 -5.69 18.54 16.47
N LYS A 550 -5.46 19.64 15.75
CA LYS A 550 -4.67 20.79 16.23
C LYS A 550 -5.60 21.97 16.43
N LEU A 551 -5.88 22.37 17.67
CA LEU A 551 -6.79 23.47 17.98
C LEU A 551 -6.07 24.73 18.42
N LEU A 552 -6.57 25.87 17.95
CA LEU A 552 -6.26 27.18 18.51
C LEU A 552 -6.89 27.34 19.90
N PRO A 553 -6.40 28.32 20.69
CA PRO A 553 -7.05 28.71 21.94
C PRO A 553 -8.51 29.09 21.71
N LYS A 554 -9.42 28.59 22.56
CA LYS A 554 -10.87 28.84 22.48
C LYS A 554 -11.57 28.34 21.21
N GLU A 555 -10.89 27.53 20.39
CA GLU A 555 -11.48 26.91 19.20
C GLU A 555 -12.28 25.65 19.57
N VAL A 556 -13.38 25.43 18.83
CA VAL A 556 -14.22 24.22 18.93
C VAL A 556 -13.98 23.34 17.72
N THR A 557 -13.95 22.03 17.93
CA THR A 557 -13.97 21.04 16.85
C THR A 557 -15.06 20.01 17.11
N PRO A 558 -15.75 19.55 16.06
CA PRO A 558 -16.47 18.29 16.14
C PRO A 558 -15.48 17.13 16.27
N PHE A 559 -15.97 15.99 16.74
CA PHE A 559 -15.28 14.71 16.62
C PHE A 559 -16.26 13.60 16.22
N ARG A 560 -15.83 12.72 15.31
CA ARG A 560 -16.50 11.46 14.96
C ARG A 560 -15.51 10.32 15.10
N ILE A 561 -15.80 9.41 16.02
CA ILE A 561 -15.05 8.18 16.27
C ILE A 561 -15.81 7.05 15.58
N THR A 562 -15.20 6.44 14.57
CA THR A 562 -15.81 5.36 13.81
C THR A 562 -15.25 4.02 14.27
N PHE A 563 -16.13 3.10 14.66
CA PHE A 563 -15.73 1.77 15.11
C PHE A 563 -15.70 0.83 13.92
N GLU A 564 -14.50 0.63 13.37
CA GLU A 564 -14.26 -0.21 12.19
C GLU A 564 -13.23 -1.29 12.49
N GLY A 565 -13.48 -2.51 12.01
CA GLY A 565 -12.57 -3.64 12.13
C GLY A 565 -11.32 -3.52 11.26
N VAL A 566 -10.41 -4.46 11.44
CA VAL A 566 -9.18 -4.55 10.61
C VAL A 566 -9.57 -5.01 9.20
N ALA A 567 -9.26 -4.19 8.18
CA ALA A 567 -9.41 -4.53 6.76
C ALA A 567 -8.77 -5.89 6.42
N GLY A 568 -9.56 -6.87 5.96
CA GLY A 568 -9.04 -8.19 5.57
C GLY A 568 -8.92 -9.21 6.72
N ALA A 569 -9.40 -8.90 7.92
CA ALA A 569 -9.45 -9.84 9.04
C ALA A 569 -10.69 -10.77 9.00
N ALA A 570 -11.76 -10.37 8.31
CA ALA A 570 -12.92 -11.23 8.12
C ALA A 570 -12.69 -12.21 6.96
N ILE A 571 -13.16 -13.45 7.10
CA ILE A 571 -13.06 -14.49 6.04
C ILE A 571 -13.80 -14.03 4.76
N ALA A 572 -14.84 -13.19 4.90
CA ALA A 572 -15.56 -12.60 3.79
C ALA A 572 -14.66 -11.70 2.92
N ASP A 573 -13.78 -10.91 3.54
CA ASP A 573 -12.86 -9.98 2.89
C ASP A 573 -11.75 -10.70 2.10
N MET A 574 -11.48 -11.97 2.41
CA MET A 574 -10.49 -12.79 1.69
C MET A 574 -10.99 -13.26 0.31
N ASN A 575 -12.31 -13.32 0.11
CA ASN A 575 -12.89 -13.73 -1.18
C ASN A 575 -12.92 -12.57 -2.20
N THR A 576 -12.98 -11.33 -1.73
CA THR A 576 -12.85 -10.08 -2.51
C THR A 576 -11.42 -9.58 -2.60
N ALA A 577 -10.43 -10.35 -2.10
CA ALA A 577 -9.02 -9.98 -2.15
C ALA A 577 -8.52 -9.83 -3.60
N GLY A 578 -8.55 -8.59 -4.10
CA GLY A 578 -8.16 -8.22 -5.46
C GLY A 578 -9.24 -7.49 -6.27
N GLU A 579 -10.49 -7.48 -5.83
CA GLU A 579 -11.56 -6.65 -6.40
C GLU A 579 -11.76 -5.40 -5.53
N PHE A 580 -11.74 -4.23 -6.18
CA PHE A 580 -11.86 -2.93 -5.53
C PHE A 580 -13.35 -2.60 -5.31
N ASP A 581 -13.79 -2.59 -4.04
CA ASP A 581 -15.05 -1.99 -3.64
C ASP A 581 -14.77 -0.74 -2.77
N PRO A 582 -15.06 0.46 -3.30
CA PRO A 582 -14.83 1.72 -2.59
C PRO A 582 -15.63 1.94 -1.31
N ALA A 583 -16.76 1.25 -1.14
CA ALA A 583 -17.60 1.34 0.05
C ALA A 583 -17.32 0.21 1.06
N ALA A 584 -16.46 -0.75 0.70
CA ALA A 584 -16.15 -1.88 1.56
C ALA A 584 -15.38 -1.44 2.80
N PHE A 585 -15.89 -1.86 3.95
CA PHE A 585 -15.25 -1.70 5.25
C PHE A 585 -15.30 -3.04 5.97
N SER A 586 -14.39 -3.27 6.91
CA SER A 586 -14.48 -4.44 7.78
C SER A 586 -15.27 -4.07 9.03
N PRO A 587 -16.40 -4.72 9.34
CA PRO A 587 -17.14 -4.41 10.56
C PRO A 587 -16.27 -4.70 11.79
N ALA A 588 -16.37 -3.85 12.82
CA ALA A 588 -15.75 -4.14 14.10
C ALA A 588 -16.42 -5.39 14.72
N PRO A 589 -15.67 -6.29 15.38
CA PRO A 589 -16.22 -7.50 16.00
C PRO A 589 -16.98 -7.15 17.29
N ILE A 590 -18.13 -6.51 17.13
CA ILE A 590 -19.04 -6.11 18.21
C ILE A 590 -20.14 -7.16 18.27
N ASP A 591 -19.83 -8.28 18.94
CA ASP A 591 -20.75 -9.41 19.09
C ASP A 591 -21.66 -9.26 20.33
N ARG A 592 -21.44 -8.21 21.13
CA ARG A 592 -22.12 -7.92 22.39
C ARG A 592 -22.92 -6.62 22.27
N GLU A 593 -24.05 -6.56 22.96
CA GLU A 593 -24.85 -5.33 23.07
C GLU A 593 -24.05 -4.24 23.81
N VAL A 594 -24.05 -3.04 23.26
CA VAL A 594 -23.37 -1.87 23.84
C VAL A 594 -24.28 -1.23 24.88
N ALA A 595 -23.88 -1.26 26.15
CA ALA A 595 -24.67 -0.70 27.24
C ALA A 595 -24.21 0.70 27.66
N GLU A 596 -22.92 0.99 27.54
CA GLU A 596 -22.32 2.27 27.91
C GLU A 596 -21.19 2.63 26.92
N PHE A 597 -20.97 3.91 26.70
CA PHE A 597 -19.79 4.42 26.03
C PHE A 597 -19.10 5.49 26.86
N GLN A 598 -17.78 5.59 26.69
CA GLN A 598 -16.97 6.62 27.32
C GLN A 598 -16.06 7.31 26.30
N VAL A 599 -15.86 8.61 26.48
CA VAL A 599 -14.99 9.44 25.65
C VAL A 599 -13.88 10.01 26.52
N TYR A 600 -12.63 9.76 26.12
CA TYR A 600 -11.43 10.29 26.76
C TYR A 600 -10.76 11.27 25.82
N SER A 601 -10.59 12.51 26.27
CA SER A 601 -9.82 13.53 25.55
C SER A 601 -8.49 13.77 26.25
N THR A 602 -7.40 13.76 25.49
CA THR A 602 -6.08 14.16 25.96
C THR A 602 -5.50 15.23 25.04
N ALA A 603 -4.79 16.19 25.62
CA ALA A 603 -4.19 17.31 24.91
C ALA A 603 -2.74 17.53 25.30
N LEU A 604 -1.95 17.99 24.33
CA LEU A 604 -0.57 18.44 24.50
C LEU A 604 -0.40 19.81 23.84
N VAL A 605 0.40 20.71 24.43
CA VAL A 605 0.72 22.00 23.78
C VAL A 605 1.39 21.74 22.43
N THR A 606 0.99 22.47 21.39
CA THR A 606 1.55 22.32 20.05
C THR A 606 1.82 23.67 19.37
N THR A 607 2.82 23.70 18.48
CA THR A 607 3.13 24.86 17.64
C THR A 607 3.02 24.54 16.15
N HIS A 608 2.51 23.36 15.81
CA HIS A 608 2.45 22.83 14.45
C HIS A 608 1.05 22.96 13.87
N ASP A 609 0.97 23.25 12.58
CA ASP A 609 -0.26 23.11 11.78
C ASP A 609 -1.45 23.95 12.29
N LEU A 610 -1.15 25.16 12.79
CA LEU A 610 -2.12 26.08 13.39
C LEU A 610 -2.74 27.09 12.39
N ASN A 611 -2.64 26.80 11.09
CA ASN A 611 -3.15 27.68 10.04
C ASN A 611 -4.70 27.72 10.03
N ARG A 612 -5.28 28.93 10.03
CA ARG A 612 -6.75 29.20 10.05
C ARG A 612 -7.12 30.39 9.16
N ASP A 613 -6.72 30.29 7.91
CA ASP A 613 -6.83 31.40 6.97
C ASP A 613 -7.91 31.22 5.89
N VAL A 614 -8.51 30.02 5.85
CA VAL A 614 -9.62 29.70 4.95
C VAL A 614 -10.92 29.75 5.73
N THR A 615 -11.92 30.43 5.18
CA THR A 615 -13.23 30.59 5.82
C THR A 615 -14.33 30.24 4.81
N ALA A 616 -15.39 29.58 5.28
CA ALA A 616 -16.58 29.34 4.49
C ALA A 616 -17.52 30.56 4.56
N GLN A 617 -18.08 30.97 3.43
CA GLN A 617 -19.04 32.06 3.31
C GLN A 617 -20.12 31.72 2.28
N ASP A 618 -21.16 32.56 2.20
CA ASP A 618 -22.32 32.38 1.32
C ASP A 618 -22.98 31.00 1.47
N ILE A 619 -23.00 30.47 2.70
CA ILE A 619 -23.47 29.12 2.98
C ILE A 619 -25.00 29.05 2.86
N GLN A 620 -25.50 28.09 2.06
CA GLN A 620 -26.92 27.87 1.84
C GLN A 620 -27.22 26.38 1.74
N VAL A 621 -28.32 25.94 2.38
CA VAL A 621 -28.87 24.60 2.21
C VAL A 621 -29.90 24.62 1.08
N VAL A 622 -29.69 23.81 0.06
CA VAL A 622 -30.55 23.69 -1.12
C VAL A 622 -31.07 22.27 -1.27
N ALA A 623 -32.28 22.10 -1.80
CA ALA A 623 -32.79 20.78 -2.12
C ALA A 623 -32.02 20.20 -3.32
N ASP A 624 -31.47 19.00 -3.15
CA ASP A 624 -30.86 18.24 -4.23
C ASP A 624 -31.97 17.54 -5.00
N GLY A 625 -32.03 17.69 -6.33
CA GLY A 625 -33.16 17.32 -7.18
C GLY A 625 -33.58 15.84 -7.14
N ALA A 626 -32.83 15.00 -6.41
CA ALA A 626 -33.09 13.61 -6.10
C ALA A 626 -33.87 13.39 -4.77
N GLY A 627 -34.32 14.45 -4.09
CA GLY A 627 -35.08 14.37 -2.82
C GLY A 627 -34.21 14.42 -1.55
N GLY A 628 -32.93 14.79 -1.68
CA GLY A 628 -32.02 15.08 -0.57
C GLY A 628 -31.78 16.57 -0.39
N TYR A 629 -30.80 16.93 0.45
CA TYR A 629 -30.33 18.30 0.62
C TYR A 629 -28.83 18.37 0.37
N ALA A 630 -28.38 19.50 -0.17
CA ALA A 630 -26.98 19.82 -0.35
C ALA A 630 -26.65 21.17 0.29
N LEU A 631 -25.45 21.28 0.85
CA LEU A 631 -24.87 22.52 1.35
C LEU A 631 -24.00 23.13 0.26
N THR A 632 -24.37 24.32 -0.19
CA THR A 632 -23.59 25.11 -1.14
C THR A 632 -22.93 26.26 -0.41
N GLY A 633 -21.73 26.64 -0.85
CA GLY A 633 -21.00 27.75 -0.27
C GLY A 633 -19.73 28.06 -1.04
N ARG A 634 -18.91 28.97 -0.50
CA ARG A 634 -17.61 29.34 -1.06
C ARG A 634 -16.56 29.35 0.04
N LEU A 635 -15.40 28.75 -0.23
CA LEU A 635 -14.20 28.92 0.57
C LEU A 635 -13.42 30.13 0.10
N LEU A 636 -13.10 31.05 1.02
CA LEU A 636 -12.22 32.18 0.78
C LEU A 636 -10.90 31.96 1.51
N ASN A 637 -9.78 31.98 0.78
CA ASN A 637 -8.46 31.95 1.39
C ASN A 637 -7.89 33.38 1.53
N THR A 638 -7.80 33.84 2.77
CA THR A 638 -7.22 35.13 3.15
C THR A 638 -5.77 35.01 3.64
N GLY A 639 -5.22 33.80 3.63
CA GLY A 639 -3.89 33.45 4.14
C GLY A 639 -2.79 33.82 3.17
N THR A 640 -1.55 33.56 3.57
CA THR A 640 -0.35 33.76 2.70
C THR A 640 0.11 32.47 2.03
N GLN A 641 -0.55 31.35 2.33
CA GLN A 641 -0.27 30.03 1.81
C GLN A 641 -1.50 29.49 1.09
N GLU A 642 -1.27 28.66 0.07
CA GLU A 642 -2.35 27.93 -0.60
C GLU A 642 -2.88 26.84 0.33
N ALA A 643 -4.20 26.72 0.40
CA ALA A 643 -4.85 25.61 1.07
C ALA A 643 -4.96 24.45 0.09
N THR A 644 -3.93 23.60 0.07
CA THR A 644 -3.77 22.54 -0.94
C THR A 644 -4.88 21.50 -0.87
N ILE A 645 -5.29 21.09 0.35
CA ILE A 645 -6.39 20.15 0.54
C ILE A 645 -7.32 20.70 1.60
N PRO A 646 -8.43 21.34 1.22
CA PRO A 646 -9.46 21.75 2.15
C PRO A 646 -10.25 20.54 2.66
N HIS A 647 -10.55 20.55 3.95
CA HIS A 647 -11.35 19.55 4.66
C HIS A 647 -12.46 20.27 5.42
N VAL A 648 -13.69 20.07 4.96
CA VAL A 648 -14.87 20.77 5.45
C VAL A 648 -15.68 19.82 6.32
N PHE A 649 -15.95 20.22 7.55
CA PHE A 649 -16.84 19.53 8.46
C PHE A 649 -18.21 20.19 8.48
N VAL A 650 -19.27 19.38 8.47
CA VAL A 650 -20.64 19.82 8.71
C VAL A 650 -21.14 19.14 9.99
N THR A 651 -21.29 19.92 11.05
CA THR A 651 -21.78 19.44 12.35
C THR A 651 -23.27 19.71 12.46
N TYR A 652 -24.08 18.69 12.73
CA TYR A 652 -25.53 18.81 12.84
C TYR A 652 -25.98 18.83 14.29
N TYR A 653 -26.93 19.71 14.63
CA TYR A 653 -27.42 19.91 15.99
C TYR A 653 -28.93 19.66 16.09
N ASP A 654 -29.37 19.17 17.24
CA ASP A 654 -30.78 19.09 17.60
C ASP A 654 -31.32 20.39 18.24
N GLU A 655 -32.60 20.37 18.64
CA GLU A 655 -33.28 21.50 19.29
C GLU A 655 -32.67 21.88 20.65
N ASN A 656 -31.87 20.99 21.26
CA ASN A 656 -31.17 21.22 22.52
C ASN A 656 -29.69 21.55 22.31
N ASP A 657 -29.28 21.91 21.09
CA ASP A 657 -27.92 22.28 20.75
C ASP A 657 -26.88 21.16 20.97
N ARG A 658 -27.31 19.90 20.98
CA ARG A 658 -26.42 18.74 21.07
C ARG A 658 -26.09 18.22 19.68
N VAL A 659 -24.85 17.80 19.48
CA VAL A 659 -24.40 17.21 18.21
C VAL A 659 -25.16 15.90 17.94
N VAL A 660 -25.73 15.76 16.75
CA VAL A 660 -26.43 14.55 16.28
C VAL A 660 -25.57 13.77 15.30
N TRP A 661 -24.86 14.46 14.41
CA TRP A 661 -24.00 13.85 13.40
C TRP A 661 -22.89 14.81 12.96
N VAL A 662 -21.83 14.26 12.35
CA VAL A 662 -20.72 15.02 11.79
C VAL A 662 -20.36 14.41 10.43
N ASP A 663 -20.63 15.16 9.37
CA ASP A 663 -20.10 14.86 8.04
C ASP A 663 -18.75 15.56 7.85
N ASP A 664 -17.90 14.96 7.01
CA ASP A 664 -16.61 15.52 6.65
C ASP A 664 -16.30 15.25 5.18
N TYR A 665 -15.75 16.27 4.50
CA TYR A 665 -15.51 16.24 3.05
C TYR A 665 -14.16 16.85 2.70
N PHE A 666 -13.37 16.12 1.91
CA PHE A 666 -12.19 16.68 1.27
C PHE A 666 -12.56 17.30 -0.08
N LEU A 667 -12.19 18.56 -0.30
CA LEU A 667 -12.37 19.19 -1.60
C LEU A 667 -11.20 18.82 -2.52
N GLU A 668 -11.53 18.55 -3.78
CA GLU A 668 -10.56 18.09 -4.78
C GLU A 668 -9.54 19.16 -5.16
N GLY A 669 -10.02 20.39 -5.38
CA GLY A 669 -9.20 21.54 -5.76
C GLY A 669 -8.62 22.31 -4.57
N ALA A 670 -7.43 22.88 -4.76
CA ALA A 670 -6.80 23.76 -3.79
C ALA A 670 -7.40 25.18 -3.80
N VAL A 671 -7.53 25.80 -2.61
CA VAL A 671 -7.93 27.21 -2.49
C VAL A 671 -6.68 28.08 -2.45
N ARG A 672 -6.37 28.68 -3.58
CA ARG A 672 -5.28 29.67 -3.72
C ARG A 672 -5.51 30.91 -2.89
N THR A 673 -4.42 31.61 -2.59
CA THR A 673 -4.47 32.87 -1.86
C THR A 673 -5.30 33.92 -2.61
N GLN A 674 -6.10 34.68 -1.86
CA GLN A 674 -7.03 35.69 -2.41
C GLN A 674 -8.01 35.13 -3.47
N ARG A 675 -8.30 33.82 -3.41
CA ARG A 675 -9.26 33.15 -4.29
C ARG A 675 -10.44 32.59 -3.53
N LEU A 676 -11.50 32.44 -4.31
CA LEU A 676 -12.75 31.80 -3.91
C LEU A 676 -12.86 30.46 -4.62
N GLN A 677 -13.25 29.44 -3.90
CA GLN A 677 -13.60 28.13 -4.47
C GLN A 677 -15.02 27.78 -4.04
N PRO A 678 -15.97 27.63 -4.98
CA PRO A 678 -17.30 27.14 -4.65
C PRO A 678 -17.22 25.67 -4.23
N PHE A 679 -18.15 25.25 -3.38
CA PHE A 679 -18.33 23.85 -3.04
C PHE A 679 -19.82 23.52 -2.94
N THR A 680 -20.13 22.25 -3.18
CA THR A 680 -21.44 21.64 -2.97
C THR A 680 -21.22 20.31 -2.28
N LEU A 681 -21.83 20.13 -1.11
CA LEU A 681 -21.68 18.93 -0.28
C LEU A 681 -23.05 18.32 -0.06
N ALA A 682 -23.20 17.02 -0.29
CA ALA A 682 -24.42 16.31 0.10
C ALA A 682 -24.57 16.37 1.63
N LEU A 683 -25.80 16.46 2.14
CA LEU A 683 -26.06 16.44 3.57
C LEU A 683 -26.74 15.12 3.95
N THR A 684 -26.22 14.48 5.00
CA THR A 684 -26.84 13.28 5.58
C THR A 684 -28.18 13.65 6.22
N PRO A 685 -29.31 12.99 5.88
CA PRO A 685 -30.59 13.27 6.51
C PRO A 685 -30.67 12.67 7.91
N ALA A 686 -31.40 13.31 8.83
CA ALA A 686 -31.56 12.81 10.20
C ALA A 686 -32.13 11.38 10.29
N THR A 687 -32.93 10.98 9.29
CA THR A 687 -33.51 9.62 9.21
C THR A 687 -32.47 8.53 8.98
N ALA A 688 -31.28 8.87 8.49
CA ALA A 688 -30.17 7.92 8.32
C ALA A 688 -29.39 7.70 9.63
N VAL A 689 -29.60 8.55 10.65
CA VAL A 689 -28.87 8.52 11.91
C VAL A 689 -29.72 7.89 13.01
N GLU A 690 -29.39 6.66 13.38
CA GLU A 690 -30.03 5.98 14.51
C GLU A 690 -29.31 6.35 15.81
N LEU A 691 -30.01 7.03 16.72
CA LEU A 691 -29.49 7.34 18.05
C LEU A 691 -29.61 6.10 18.95
N LEU A 692 -28.49 5.63 19.50
CA LEU A 692 -28.45 4.49 20.41
C LEU A 692 -28.39 4.93 21.87
N LEU A 693 -27.43 5.81 22.21
CA LEU A 693 -27.26 6.34 23.57
C LEU A 693 -27.05 7.86 23.51
N ASP A 694 -27.88 8.59 24.24
CA ASP A 694 -27.89 10.06 24.27
C ASP A 694 -26.84 10.66 25.20
N GLU A 695 -26.36 9.90 26.19
CA GLU A 695 -25.33 10.33 27.15
C GLU A 695 -24.33 9.21 27.43
N GLY A 696 -23.07 9.59 27.65
CA GLY A 696 -21.97 8.68 27.99
C GLY A 696 -20.95 9.34 28.92
N GLY A 697 -19.98 8.56 29.39
CA GLY A 697 -18.95 9.05 30.31
C GLY A 697 -17.93 9.94 29.60
N ASN A 698 -17.94 11.25 29.87
CA ASN A 698 -17.00 12.19 29.28
C ASN A 698 -15.84 12.51 30.24
N TYR A 699 -14.62 12.21 29.81
CA TYR A 699 -13.40 12.39 30.60
C TYR A 699 -12.42 13.30 29.86
N ALA A 700 -12.24 14.51 30.38
CA ALA A 700 -11.23 15.46 29.94
C ALA A 700 -10.46 15.99 31.16
N ASN A 701 -9.39 16.73 30.93
CA ASN A 701 -8.54 17.25 32.01
C ASN A 701 -9.12 18.48 32.74
N VAL A 702 -10.19 19.08 32.22
CA VAL A 702 -10.87 20.20 32.90
C VAL A 702 -11.48 19.75 34.24
N LEU A 703 -11.32 20.56 35.28
CA LEU A 703 -11.82 20.27 36.63
C LEU A 703 -13.32 20.58 36.80
N ALA A 704 -13.83 21.56 36.08
CA ALA A 704 -15.23 21.95 36.07
C ALA A 704 -15.62 22.54 34.70
N ASN A 705 -16.80 22.21 34.20
CA ASN A 705 -17.29 22.74 32.93
C ASN A 705 -17.42 24.27 33.00
N GLU A 706 -16.69 24.98 32.14
CA GLU A 706 -16.73 26.44 32.05
C GLU A 706 -17.69 26.93 30.96
N ILE A 707 -17.76 26.18 29.86
CA ILE A 707 -18.55 26.54 28.69
C ILE A 707 -19.83 25.71 28.66
N ARG A 708 -20.95 26.37 28.37
CA ARG A 708 -22.24 25.73 28.16
C ARG A 708 -22.41 25.37 26.69
N PHE A 709 -22.82 24.14 26.40
CA PHE A 709 -23.07 23.70 25.02
C PHE A 709 -24.33 24.35 24.41
N ASP A 710 -25.31 24.69 25.26
CA ASP A 710 -26.56 25.38 24.95
C ASP A 710 -26.45 26.92 24.99
N ALA A 711 -25.22 27.44 24.90
CA ALA A 711 -25.02 28.87 24.67
C ALA A 711 -25.50 29.26 23.25
N ASP A 712 -25.77 30.54 23.03
CA ASP A 712 -26.15 31.04 21.69
C ASP A 712 -24.89 31.17 20.82
N TRP A 713 -24.63 30.16 19.98
CA TRP A 713 -23.47 30.13 19.07
C TRP A 713 -23.84 30.73 17.72
N LEU A 714 -23.31 31.93 17.42
CA LEU A 714 -23.54 32.65 16.15
C LEU A 714 -23.14 31.87 14.88
N GLU A 715 -22.29 30.86 15.03
CA GLU A 715 -21.79 30.02 13.93
C GLU A 715 -22.78 28.91 13.51
N ARG A 716 -23.86 28.71 14.26
CA ARG A 716 -24.91 27.74 13.95
C ARG A 716 -25.94 28.34 13.00
N LEU A 717 -26.06 27.75 11.81
CA LEU A 717 -26.97 28.16 10.76
C LEU A 717 -28.26 27.32 10.84
N PRO A 718 -29.45 27.92 10.87
CA PRO A 718 -30.70 27.17 10.86
C PRO A 718 -30.85 26.41 9.54
N VAL A 719 -31.43 25.23 9.59
CA VAL A 719 -31.67 24.38 8.42
C VAL A 719 -33.16 24.14 8.19
N PRO A 720 -33.57 23.74 6.97
CA PRO A 720 -34.96 23.39 6.69
C PRO A 720 -35.44 22.26 7.62
N PRO A 721 -36.65 22.36 8.23
CA PRO A 721 -37.17 21.34 9.15
C PRO A 721 -37.22 19.93 8.55
N GLU A 722 -37.37 19.83 7.23
CA GLU A 722 -37.42 18.57 6.49
C GLU A 722 -36.10 17.78 6.55
N LEU A 723 -34.97 18.43 6.84
CA LEU A 723 -33.69 17.76 7.05
C LEU A 723 -33.64 17.00 8.39
N GLY A 724 -34.50 17.39 9.34
CA GLY A 724 -34.63 16.76 10.66
C GLY A 724 -33.61 17.22 11.72
N TYR A 725 -32.88 18.31 11.45
CA TYR A 725 -31.98 18.97 12.41
C TYR A 725 -32.44 20.40 12.69
N ALA A 726 -32.00 20.98 13.82
CA ALA A 726 -32.31 22.36 14.16
C ALA A 726 -31.35 23.35 13.49
N SER A 727 -30.05 23.02 13.49
CA SER A 727 -29.01 23.87 12.91
C SER A 727 -27.78 23.06 12.47
N VAL A 728 -26.89 23.71 11.70
CA VAL A 728 -25.60 23.17 11.28
C VAL A 728 -24.47 24.18 11.53
N ARG A 729 -23.27 23.69 11.86
CA ARG A 729 -22.03 24.49 11.87
C ARG A 729 -21.09 23.95 10.81
N VAL A 730 -20.46 24.87 10.07
CA VAL A 730 -19.42 24.54 9.07
C VAL A 730 -18.07 24.93 9.62
N SER A 731 -17.16 23.96 9.71
CA SER A 731 -15.77 24.18 10.15
C SER A 731 -14.82 23.78 9.02
N VAL A 732 -13.75 24.56 8.81
CA VAL A 732 -12.80 24.32 7.72
C VAL A 732 -11.41 24.10 8.30
N HIS A 733 -10.86 22.94 8.00
CA HIS A 733 -9.47 22.59 8.21
C HIS A 733 -8.79 22.41 6.85
N TYR A 734 -7.48 22.58 6.74
CA TYR A 734 -6.83 22.37 5.46
C TYR A 734 -5.36 22.00 5.63
N PHE A 735 -4.86 21.23 4.68
CA PHE A 735 -3.46 20.88 4.56
C PHE A 735 -2.73 21.86 3.65
N VAL A 736 -1.49 22.21 4.02
CA VAL A 736 -0.58 23.04 3.22
C VAL A 736 0.59 22.20 2.72
N LEU A 737 0.81 22.24 1.41
CA LEU A 737 2.04 21.74 0.80
C LEU A 737 3.21 22.65 1.20
N THR A 738 4.10 22.15 2.05
CA THR A 738 5.38 22.84 2.31
C THR A 738 6.33 22.56 1.17
N GLN A 739 6.78 23.64 0.50
CA GLN A 739 7.80 23.61 -0.55
C GLN A 739 9.16 23.12 -0.04
#